data_AF-A0A7C1YYJ8-F1
#
_entry.id   AF-A0A7C1YYJ8-F1
#
_cell.length_a   1.000
_cell.length_b   1.000
_cell.length_c   1.000
_cell.angle_alpha   90.00
_cell.angle_beta   90.00
_cell.angle_gamma   90.00
#
_symmetry.space_group_name_H-M   'P 1'
#
loop_
_entity.id
_entity.type
_entity.pdbx_description
1 polymer ?
#
loop_
_entity_poly.entity_id
_entity_poly.type
_entity_poly.pdbx_seq_one_letter_code
_entity_poly.pdbx_strand_id
1 'polypeptide(L)'
;MNQVINVVGKEIFNFSKNIDVENLDNITIEAFLKKMESYPEKLIVKAIFKLFEEIEDENSFIKVLYVVDICLKLNTLPSKTVEYLRFNVKKERTMYRLLFLYQSFYFAGYKLEKSILDVFKELNIDGPAVNELFEKFEFYVESLGYVGLFNESFQPSYELFNIDKIINELKPLNDNSPIFDNQGTIGYKLPKNIDLKIDKHVHQLKEIYNSPEMKKAFLSAFSEEFSINSVVKNNIFLFFEAKELHVKGKNNKALLLINRVLKKNPNLAPAFILKGEILSELHQFHYAIRCYLKSIELDPYRFHAYSQLSYTLQIGGYFHSSLILCGHLIKFFPLDFNLYVQLAFSTYQLSKPFKRYLKVAGLLEPERLINFLDRFWIREKIEAKGSLDALRIKNETILETEKDIAYISNNLLQFLTYYNILIQNDEFKEEFYEIISDPLYFFPEKLGHTKKNHFIYELATCIATNMVGLIDDLEPEAEQYFLNEGFLQFCFKITREITNKILEKNLKFNKVKKTISLDLVISKNWIEDSLKNSLKEPYFNLIKTLMQLREFYKTIQMSINDLASDCFNCPAKCLIYAPDIFPNIEEPCNDWEEFNKKKYEKEITLNRSKFEKDFIPIFSSFEKYLRDKALSEKTIEEKISVSLEFLKFVFFNLDIQLNDFNKDVNDDMLKLFLEKHVIDNKLVQSKTAWGRVQRGLNTFLSYLSNELNYFSGDRLKSLKETIKMVQL
;
A
#
# COMPACT_ATOMS: atom_id res chain seq x y z
N MET A 1 1.45 -49.45 -6.36
CA MET A 1 1.48 -47.97 -6.36
C MET A 1 0.76 -47.38 -5.14
N ASN A 2 -0.51 -47.70 -4.88
CA ASN A 2 -1.23 -47.19 -3.70
C ASN A 2 -0.59 -47.56 -2.34
N GLN A 3 -0.01 -48.75 -2.22
CA GLN A 3 0.73 -49.15 -1.01
C GLN A 3 1.95 -48.25 -0.75
N VAL A 4 2.69 -47.86 -1.80
CA VAL A 4 3.88 -46.99 -1.68
C VAL A 4 3.49 -45.56 -1.34
N ILE A 5 2.39 -45.05 -1.93
CA ILE A 5 1.84 -43.72 -1.60
C ILE A 5 1.48 -43.66 -0.10
N ASN A 6 0.87 -44.72 0.45
CA ASN A 6 0.55 -44.78 1.88
C ASN A 6 1.79 -44.82 2.77
N VAL A 7 2.86 -45.49 2.33
CA VAL A 7 4.13 -45.52 3.07
C VAL A 7 4.73 -44.12 3.13
N VAL A 8 4.88 -43.45 1.97
CA VAL A 8 5.41 -42.08 1.90
C VAL A 8 4.54 -41.11 2.69
N GLY A 9 3.22 -41.23 2.59
CA GLY A 9 2.29 -40.40 3.36
C GLY A 9 2.46 -40.60 4.87
N LYS A 10 2.56 -41.85 5.34
CA LYS A 10 2.83 -42.13 6.76
C LYS A 10 4.16 -41.56 7.23
N GLU A 11 5.18 -41.55 6.38
CA GLU A 11 6.48 -40.96 6.74
C GLU A 11 6.40 -39.46 6.92
N ILE A 12 5.76 -38.76 5.98
CA ILE A 12 5.51 -37.30 6.08
C ILE A 12 4.68 -37.00 7.33
N PHE A 13 3.63 -37.79 7.59
CA PHE A 13 2.73 -37.59 8.73
C PHE A 13 3.39 -37.90 10.08
N ASN A 14 4.20 -38.96 10.16
CA ASN A 14 4.92 -39.29 11.39
C ASN A 14 6.00 -38.25 11.68
N PHE A 15 6.69 -37.79 10.64
CA PHE A 15 7.66 -36.70 10.78
C PHE A 15 6.97 -35.43 11.25
N SER A 16 5.84 -35.05 10.64
CA SER A 16 5.10 -33.85 11.02
C SER A 16 4.64 -33.85 12.47
N LYS A 17 4.23 -35.00 13.01
CA LYS A 17 3.83 -35.13 14.42
C LYS A 17 4.95 -34.80 15.40
N ASN A 18 6.18 -35.15 15.04
CA ASN A 18 7.37 -34.96 15.87
C ASN A 18 7.99 -33.56 15.71
N ILE A 19 7.39 -32.69 14.88
CA ILE A 19 7.81 -31.31 14.80
C ILE A 19 7.28 -30.55 16.01
N ASP A 20 8.17 -30.21 16.94
CA ASP A 20 8.00 -29.08 17.85
C ASP A 20 8.64 -27.86 17.19
N VAL A 21 7.82 -26.82 16.97
CA VAL A 21 8.18 -25.61 16.20
C VAL A 21 9.40 -24.86 16.79
N GLU A 22 9.77 -25.17 18.03
CA GLU A 22 10.88 -24.53 18.74
C GLU A 22 12.17 -25.38 18.85
N ASN A 23 12.17 -26.70 18.55
CA ASN A 23 13.24 -27.60 19.01
C ASN A 23 13.63 -28.81 18.11
N LEU A 24 13.52 -28.73 16.78
CA LEU A 24 14.12 -29.78 15.94
C LEU A 24 15.61 -29.55 15.68
N ASP A 25 16.41 -30.60 15.83
CA ASP A 25 17.79 -30.59 15.38
C ASP A 25 17.91 -30.85 13.86
N ASN A 26 18.95 -30.27 13.25
CA ASN A 26 19.19 -30.38 11.81
C ASN A 26 19.41 -31.83 11.35
N ILE A 27 19.90 -32.70 12.24
CA ILE A 27 20.20 -34.11 11.95
C ILE A 27 18.91 -34.87 11.62
N THR A 28 17.83 -34.61 12.35
CA THR A 28 16.54 -35.26 12.14
C THR A 28 15.88 -34.81 10.83
N ILE A 29 16.02 -33.52 10.48
CA ILE A 29 15.53 -32.96 9.22
C ILE A 29 16.29 -33.56 8.04
N GLU A 30 17.63 -33.61 8.09
CA GLU A 30 18.45 -34.19 7.04
C GLU A 30 18.14 -35.68 6.81
N ALA A 31 17.95 -36.45 7.89
CA ALA A 31 17.57 -37.85 7.79
C ALA A 31 16.20 -38.04 7.11
N PHE A 32 15.24 -37.17 7.43
CA PHE A 32 13.93 -37.16 6.77
C PHE A 32 14.04 -36.79 5.29
N LEU A 33 14.76 -35.72 4.95
CA LEU A 33 14.92 -35.27 3.56
C LEU A 33 15.61 -36.33 2.70
N LYS A 34 16.71 -36.92 3.19
CA LYS A 34 17.40 -38.01 2.50
C LYS A 34 16.49 -39.22 2.25
N LYS A 35 15.57 -39.48 3.18
CA LYS A 35 14.56 -40.52 3.01
C LYS A 35 13.53 -40.13 1.96
N MET A 36 13.06 -38.89 1.95
CA MET A 36 12.12 -38.37 0.94
C MET A 36 12.75 -38.39 -0.46
N GLU A 37 14.01 -38.01 -0.59
CA GLU A 37 14.80 -38.06 -1.85
C GLU A 37 14.93 -39.48 -2.41
N SER A 38 14.83 -40.51 -1.57
CA SER A 38 14.82 -41.90 -2.05
C SER A 38 13.55 -42.28 -2.82
N TYR A 39 12.49 -41.46 -2.72
CA TYR A 39 11.24 -41.64 -3.46
C TYR A 39 11.18 -40.72 -4.69
N PRO A 40 10.63 -41.19 -5.82
CA PRO A 40 10.27 -40.32 -6.92
C PRO A 40 9.36 -39.16 -6.48
N GLU A 41 9.70 -37.92 -6.85
CA GLU A 41 8.93 -36.71 -6.49
C GLU A 41 7.42 -36.84 -6.78
N LYS A 42 7.08 -37.45 -7.93
CA LYS A 42 5.68 -37.71 -8.31
C LYS A 42 4.92 -38.57 -7.29
N LEU A 43 5.59 -39.47 -6.58
CA LEU A 43 5.00 -40.27 -5.51
C LEU A 43 4.82 -39.45 -4.23
N ILE A 44 5.77 -38.57 -3.91
CA ILE A 44 5.69 -37.65 -2.77
C ILE A 44 4.52 -36.69 -2.95
N VAL A 45 4.39 -36.05 -4.12
CA VAL A 45 3.26 -35.18 -4.48
C VAL A 45 1.92 -35.91 -4.33
N LYS A 46 1.83 -37.15 -4.85
CA LYS A 46 0.61 -37.98 -4.69
C LYS A 46 0.32 -38.33 -3.23
N ALA A 47 1.36 -38.56 -2.43
CA ALA A 47 1.23 -38.85 -1.01
C ALA A 47 0.74 -37.62 -0.22
N ILE A 48 1.23 -36.43 -0.55
CA ILE A 48 0.77 -35.16 0.05
C ILE A 48 -0.72 -34.95 -0.23
N PHE A 49 -1.16 -35.04 -1.49
CA PHE A 49 -2.58 -34.88 -1.81
C PHE A 49 -3.45 -35.94 -1.14
N LYS A 50 -2.96 -37.19 -1.07
CA LYS A 50 -3.66 -38.24 -0.36
C LYS A 50 -3.77 -37.96 1.15
N LEU A 51 -2.71 -37.48 1.78
CA LEU A 51 -2.75 -37.04 3.19
C LEU A 51 -3.76 -35.91 3.40
N PHE A 52 -3.82 -34.94 2.49
CA PHE A 52 -4.81 -33.86 2.59
C PHE A 52 -6.25 -34.33 2.39
N GLU A 53 -6.47 -35.50 1.79
CA GLU A 53 -7.78 -36.14 1.78
C GLU A 53 -8.06 -36.92 3.07
N GLU A 54 -7.07 -37.60 3.64
CA GLU A 54 -7.25 -38.57 4.73
C GLU A 54 -7.12 -37.97 6.14
N ILE A 55 -6.38 -36.86 6.32
CA ILE A 55 -6.19 -36.27 7.65
C ILE A 55 -7.54 -35.75 8.17
N GLU A 56 -7.95 -36.17 9.36
CA GLU A 56 -9.22 -35.74 9.93
C GLU A 56 -9.10 -34.65 11.00
N ASP A 57 -7.91 -34.44 11.54
CA ASP A 57 -7.67 -33.43 12.58
C ASP A 57 -6.89 -32.22 12.05
N GLU A 58 -7.21 -31.06 12.62
CA GLU A 58 -6.64 -29.75 12.27
C GLU A 58 -5.14 -29.68 12.52
N ASN A 59 -4.73 -30.05 13.74
CA ASN A 59 -3.34 -29.96 14.17
C ASN A 59 -2.40 -30.80 13.29
N SER A 60 -2.80 -32.01 12.92
CA SER A 60 -1.98 -32.83 12.02
C SER A 60 -1.97 -32.28 10.61
N PHE A 61 -3.06 -31.66 10.13
CA PHE A 61 -3.06 -31.00 8.82
C PHE A 61 -2.06 -29.84 8.80
N ILE A 62 -2.09 -28.97 9.80
CA ILE A 62 -1.19 -27.83 9.95
C ILE A 62 0.27 -28.31 10.00
N LYS A 63 0.56 -29.32 10.82
CA LYS A 63 1.90 -29.90 10.92
C LYS A 63 2.37 -30.48 9.58
N VAL A 64 1.50 -31.20 8.86
CA VAL A 64 1.85 -31.73 7.53
C VAL A 64 2.08 -30.61 6.53
N LEU A 65 1.24 -29.58 6.52
CA LEU A 65 1.42 -28.42 5.65
C LEU A 65 2.76 -27.75 5.92
N TYR A 66 3.11 -27.55 7.19
CA TYR A 66 4.40 -27.01 7.60
C TYR A 66 5.56 -27.85 7.07
N VAL A 67 5.51 -29.19 7.18
CA VAL A 67 6.52 -30.09 6.58
C VAL A 67 6.60 -29.91 5.07
N VAL A 68 5.46 -29.78 4.39
CA VAL A 68 5.40 -29.62 2.93
C VAL A 68 6.05 -28.31 2.49
N ASP A 69 5.71 -27.21 3.16
CA ASP A 69 6.24 -25.88 2.83
C ASP A 69 7.71 -25.72 3.23
N ILE A 70 8.05 -26.06 4.46
CA ILE A 70 9.36 -25.78 5.05
C ILE A 70 10.40 -26.85 4.69
N CYS A 71 10.03 -28.12 4.66
CA CYS A 71 10.99 -29.22 4.45
C CYS A 71 11.03 -29.68 3.00
N LEU A 72 9.90 -30.07 2.41
CA LEU A 72 9.90 -30.80 1.14
C LEU A 72 10.18 -29.92 -0.08
N LYS A 73 9.76 -28.65 -0.06
CA LYS A 73 10.05 -27.62 -1.07
C LYS A 73 9.98 -28.09 -2.54
N LEU A 74 8.89 -28.75 -2.92
CA LEU A 74 8.74 -29.40 -4.23
C LEU A 74 8.31 -28.43 -5.34
N ASN A 75 9.19 -28.15 -6.30
CA ASN A 75 8.92 -27.20 -7.40
C ASN A 75 7.74 -27.59 -8.31
N THR A 76 7.45 -28.89 -8.47
CA THR A 76 6.31 -29.32 -9.32
C THR A 76 4.97 -29.24 -8.60
N LEU A 77 4.97 -29.13 -7.26
CA LEU A 77 3.78 -29.21 -6.44
C LEU A 77 2.78 -28.06 -6.69
N PRO A 78 3.17 -26.78 -6.85
CA PRO A 78 2.22 -25.71 -7.17
C PRO A 78 1.40 -25.96 -8.44
N SER A 79 2.06 -26.33 -9.55
CA SER A 79 1.40 -26.67 -10.82
C SER A 79 0.42 -27.84 -10.66
N LYS A 80 0.79 -28.83 -9.85
CA LYS A 80 -0.02 -30.02 -9.58
C LYS A 80 -1.18 -29.72 -8.64
N THR A 81 -1.04 -28.79 -7.70
CA THR A 81 -2.12 -28.36 -6.80
C THR A 81 -3.27 -27.75 -7.59
N VAL A 82 -2.97 -26.89 -8.59
CA VAL A 82 -4.01 -26.32 -9.48
C VAL A 82 -4.71 -27.41 -10.30
N GLU A 83 -3.93 -28.34 -10.87
CA GLU A 83 -4.49 -29.47 -11.61
C GLU A 83 -5.40 -30.31 -10.70
N TYR A 84 -4.98 -30.57 -9.46
CA TYR A 84 -5.70 -31.39 -8.50
C TYR A 84 -6.96 -30.71 -7.95
N LEU A 85 -6.92 -29.40 -7.72
CA LEU A 85 -8.05 -28.56 -7.33
C LEU A 85 -9.21 -28.72 -8.31
N ARG A 86 -8.93 -28.66 -9.62
CA ARG A 86 -9.94 -28.80 -10.69
C ARG A 86 -10.68 -30.14 -10.66
N PHE A 87 -10.01 -31.22 -10.26
CA PHE A 87 -10.62 -32.55 -10.19
C PHE A 87 -11.37 -32.80 -8.86
N ASN A 88 -11.08 -32.03 -7.81
CA ASN A 88 -11.58 -32.27 -6.46
C ASN A 88 -12.46 -31.14 -5.89
N VAL A 89 -12.94 -30.21 -6.73
CA VAL A 89 -13.85 -29.10 -6.36
C VAL A 89 -15.07 -29.55 -5.53
N LYS A 90 -15.56 -30.77 -5.75
CA LYS A 90 -16.76 -31.29 -5.07
C LYS A 90 -16.54 -31.73 -3.62
N LYS A 91 -15.30 -31.76 -3.14
CA LYS A 91 -14.97 -32.11 -1.74
C LYS A 91 -14.57 -30.82 -1.01
N GLU A 92 -15.53 -30.17 -0.36
CA GLU A 92 -15.32 -28.88 0.34
C GLU A 92 -14.03 -28.85 1.18
N ARG A 93 -13.82 -29.89 1.99
CA ARG A 93 -12.64 -30.02 2.85
C ARG A 93 -11.31 -30.16 2.09
N THR A 94 -11.26 -31.01 1.08
CA THR A 94 -10.04 -31.25 0.29
C THR A 94 -9.71 -30.02 -0.55
N MET A 95 -10.73 -29.41 -1.13
CA MET A 95 -10.61 -28.17 -1.88
C MET A 95 -10.03 -27.05 -1.01
N TYR A 96 -10.55 -26.86 0.20
CA TYR A 96 -10.03 -25.90 1.17
C TYR A 96 -8.53 -26.11 1.46
N ARG A 97 -8.13 -27.35 1.77
CA ARG A 97 -6.72 -27.66 2.08
C ARG A 97 -5.77 -27.38 0.93
N LEU A 98 -6.23 -27.61 -0.28
CA LEU A 98 -5.45 -27.34 -1.48
C LEU A 98 -5.39 -25.84 -1.81
N LEU A 99 -6.45 -25.08 -1.54
CA LEU A 99 -6.43 -23.62 -1.62
C LEU A 99 -5.46 -23.03 -0.60
N PHE A 100 -5.47 -23.55 0.63
CA PHE A 100 -4.54 -23.14 1.68
C PHE A 100 -3.10 -23.45 1.29
N LEU A 101 -2.82 -24.65 0.77
CA LEU A 101 -1.51 -25.00 0.22
C LEU A 101 -1.09 -24.07 -0.93
N TYR A 102 -2.03 -23.71 -1.80
CA TYR A 102 -1.77 -22.79 -2.92
C TYR A 102 -1.42 -21.39 -2.43
N GLN A 103 -2.12 -20.90 -1.40
CA GLN A 103 -1.83 -19.64 -0.75
C GLN A 103 -0.51 -19.68 0.01
N SER A 104 -0.18 -20.78 0.70
CA SER A 104 1.14 -20.98 1.31
C SER A 104 2.24 -20.91 0.27
N PHE A 105 2.04 -21.47 -0.93
CA PHE A 105 3.00 -21.34 -2.03
C PHE A 105 3.17 -19.91 -2.54
N TYR A 106 2.09 -19.12 -2.60
CA TYR A 106 2.15 -17.70 -2.94
C TYR A 106 3.05 -16.95 -1.95
N PHE A 107 2.77 -17.08 -0.66
CA PHE A 107 3.57 -16.43 0.38
C PHE A 107 5.00 -16.93 0.41
N ALA A 108 5.21 -18.22 0.13
CA ALA A 108 6.51 -18.85 -0.01
C ALA A 108 7.32 -18.39 -1.24
N GLY A 109 6.76 -17.55 -2.11
CA GLY A 109 7.45 -17.03 -3.29
C GLY A 109 7.53 -18.00 -4.46
N TYR A 110 6.71 -19.06 -4.48
CA TYR A 110 6.63 -19.93 -5.65
C TYR A 110 5.99 -19.19 -6.82
N LYS A 111 6.51 -19.42 -8.02
CA LYS A 111 5.88 -18.96 -9.25
C LYS A 111 4.60 -19.76 -9.49
N LEU A 112 3.46 -19.14 -9.23
CA LEU A 112 2.14 -19.75 -9.39
C LEU A 112 1.62 -19.59 -10.81
N GLU A 113 0.96 -20.64 -11.33
CA GLU A 113 0.45 -20.67 -12.71
C GLU A 113 -0.71 -19.69 -12.95
N LYS A 114 -1.36 -19.21 -11.88
CA LYS A 114 -2.57 -18.40 -11.88
C LYS A 114 -2.65 -17.53 -10.64
N SER A 115 -3.29 -16.36 -10.72
CA SER A 115 -3.67 -15.65 -9.49
C SER A 115 -4.70 -16.50 -8.71
N ILE A 116 -4.78 -16.29 -7.39
CA ILE A 116 -5.80 -16.98 -6.58
C ILE A 116 -7.22 -16.64 -7.06
N LEU A 117 -7.42 -15.41 -7.55
CA LEU A 117 -8.67 -14.95 -8.17
C LEU A 117 -9.01 -15.71 -9.46
N ASP A 118 -8.03 -16.03 -10.30
CA ASP A 118 -8.25 -16.83 -11.51
C ASP A 118 -8.54 -18.29 -11.20
N VAL A 119 -7.96 -18.82 -10.12
CA VAL A 119 -8.31 -20.15 -9.59
C VAL A 119 -9.77 -20.14 -9.13
N PHE A 120 -10.22 -19.13 -8.38
CA PHE A 120 -11.61 -19.01 -7.95
C PHE A 120 -12.59 -18.93 -9.13
N LYS A 121 -12.30 -18.10 -10.13
CA LYS A 121 -13.08 -17.99 -11.36
C LYS A 121 -13.21 -19.33 -12.09
N GLU A 122 -12.12 -20.10 -12.20
CA GLU A 122 -12.15 -21.39 -12.90
C GLU A 122 -12.90 -22.49 -12.16
N LEU A 123 -12.92 -22.44 -10.84
CA LEU A 123 -13.63 -23.41 -10.02
C LEU A 123 -15.12 -23.02 -9.85
N ASN A 124 -15.57 -21.95 -10.52
CA ASN A 124 -16.91 -21.33 -10.38
C ASN A 124 -17.24 -20.98 -8.92
N ILE A 125 -16.24 -20.48 -8.18
CA ILE A 125 -16.41 -19.98 -6.82
C ILE A 125 -16.59 -18.47 -6.94
N ASP A 126 -17.79 -17.98 -6.65
CA ASP A 126 -18.09 -16.55 -6.66
C ASP A 126 -17.61 -15.86 -5.37
N GLY A 127 -17.58 -14.52 -5.36
CA GLY A 127 -17.13 -13.73 -4.20
C GLY A 127 -17.84 -14.09 -2.89
N PRO A 128 -19.18 -14.28 -2.88
CA PRO A 128 -19.91 -14.74 -1.70
C PRO A 128 -19.51 -16.15 -1.23
N ALA A 129 -19.31 -17.11 -2.13
CA ALA A 129 -18.85 -18.46 -1.77
C ALA A 129 -17.40 -18.48 -1.29
N VAL A 130 -16.56 -17.57 -1.79
CA VAL A 130 -15.20 -17.31 -1.27
C VAL A 130 -15.28 -16.81 0.18
N ASN A 131 -16.14 -15.83 0.45
CA ASN A 131 -16.34 -15.31 1.81
C ASN A 131 -16.94 -16.36 2.76
N GLU A 132 -17.93 -17.15 2.32
CA GLU A 132 -18.49 -18.26 3.12
C GLU A 132 -17.45 -19.36 3.40
N LEU A 133 -16.53 -19.62 2.44
CA LEU A 133 -15.38 -20.51 2.62
C LEU A 133 -14.38 -19.97 3.66
N PHE A 134 -14.14 -18.66 3.68
CA PHE A 134 -13.28 -18.02 4.67
C PHE A 134 -13.94 -17.92 6.05
N GLU A 135 -15.22 -17.55 6.13
CA GLU A 135 -16.02 -17.47 7.36
C GLU A 135 -16.19 -18.83 8.05
N LYS A 136 -16.42 -19.91 7.30
CA LYS A 136 -16.55 -21.27 7.89
C LYS A 136 -15.25 -21.77 8.54
N PHE A 137 -14.10 -21.18 8.24
CA PHE A 137 -12.79 -21.70 8.62
C PHE A 137 -11.88 -20.65 9.26
N GLU A 138 -12.44 -19.54 9.77
CA GLU A 138 -11.77 -18.48 10.54
C GLU A 138 -10.81 -19.06 11.62
N PHE A 139 -11.19 -20.21 12.19
CA PHE A 139 -10.42 -20.96 13.19
C PHE A 139 -9.04 -21.48 12.72
N TYR A 140 -8.89 -21.86 11.44
CA TYR A 140 -7.62 -22.40 10.92
C TYR A 140 -6.59 -21.30 10.58
N VAL A 141 -7.04 -20.05 10.46
CA VAL A 141 -6.19 -18.89 10.16
C VAL A 141 -5.62 -18.31 11.48
N GLU A 142 -6.38 -18.39 12.58
CA GLU A 142 -5.95 -17.98 13.92
C GLU A 142 -4.80 -18.85 14.48
N SER A 143 -4.81 -20.16 14.27
CA SER A 143 -3.83 -21.09 14.87
C SER A 143 -2.43 -21.05 14.25
N LEU A 144 -2.27 -20.36 13.12
CA LEU A 144 -1.00 -20.21 12.39
C LEU A 144 -0.46 -18.77 12.39
N GLY A 145 -1.14 -17.82 13.03
CA GLY A 145 -0.75 -16.41 13.04
C GLY A 145 -0.92 -15.68 11.69
N TYR A 146 -1.88 -16.12 10.86
CA TYR A 146 -2.08 -15.65 9.47
C TYR A 146 -3.35 -14.81 9.26
N VAL A 147 -3.96 -14.22 10.30
CA VAL A 147 -5.21 -13.40 10.23
C VAL A 147 -4.94 -11.96 9.74
N GLY A 148 -3.94 -11.76 8.87
CA GLY A 148 -3.47 -10.42 8.52
C GLY A 148 -3.99 -9.84 7.21
N LEU A 149 -5.05 -10.37 6.58
CA LEU A 149 -5.39 -9.94 5.21
C LEU A 149 -6.82 -9.46 4.95
N PHE A 150 -7.79 -9.62 5.86
CA PHE A 150 -9.17 -9.19 5.53
C PHE A 150 -10.03 -8.62 6.67
N ASN A 151 -9.52 -8.45 7.89
CA ASN A 151 -10.24 -7.71 8.93
C ASN A 151 -9.33 -6.63 9.53
N GLU A 152 -9.80 -5.39 9.46
CA GLU A 152 -9.28 -4.26 10.23
C GLU A 152 -9.01 -4.71 11.68
N SER A 153 -7.86 -4.30 12.21
CA SER A 153 -7.34 -4.52 13.57
C SER A 153 -6.44 -5.74 13.85
N PHE A 154 -5.65 -6.24 12.89
CA PHE A 154 -4.45 -7.01 13.24
C PHE A 154 -3.23 -6.08 13.37
N GLN A 155 -2.86 -5.71 14.61
CA GLN A 155 -1.50 -5.25 14.89
C GLN A 155 -0.65 -6.48 15.22
N PRO A 156 0.28 -6.91 14.34
CA PRO A 156 1.20 -7.98 14.69
C PRO A 156 1.98 -7.55 15.93
N SER A 157 2.11 -8.44 16.91
CA SER A 157 3.04 -8.20 18.00
C SER A 157 4.43 -7.95 17.41
N TYR A 158 4.98 -6.77 17.68
CA TYR A 158 6.24 -6.23 17.15
C TYR A 158 7.46 -7.16 17.31
N GLU A 159 7.34 -8.28 18.02
CA GLU A 159 8.42 -9.22 18.28
C GLU A 159 8.64 -10.27 17.16
N LEU A 160 7.62 -10.63 16.36
CA LEU A 160 7.76 -11.65 15.30
C LEU A 160 8.38 -11.15 13.98
N PHE A 161 8.40 -9.83 13.76
CA PHE A 161 8.81 -9.20 12.49
C PHE A 161 9.96 -8.20 12.67
N ASN A 162 10.93 -8.51 13.53
CA ASN A 162 12.09 -7.64 13.70
C ASN A 162 13.07 -7.81 12.52
N ILE A 163 12.76 -7.17 11.38
CA ILE A 163 13.59 -7.13 10.16
C ILE A 163 15.02 -6.70 10.50
N ASP A 164 15.17 -5.72 11.39
CA ASP A 164 16.48 -5.25 11.82
C ASP A 164 17.27 -6.34 12.52
N LYS A 165 16.64 -7.15 13.38
CA LYS A 165 17.27 -8.32 14.00
C LYS A 165 17.73 -9.31 12.93
N ILE A 166 16.85 -9.71 12.01
CA ILE A 166 17.17 -10.67 10.94
C ILE A 166 18.32 -10.17 10.07
N ILE A 167 18.29 -8.91 9.63
CA ILE A 167 19.36 -8.29 8.84
C ILE A 167 20.67 -8.21 9.66
N ASN A 168 20.59 -7.93 10.96
CA ASN A 168 21.75 -7.81 11.82
C ASN A 168 22.44 -9.16 12.06
N GLU A 169 21.68 -10.25 12.13
CA GLU A 169 22.17 -11.62 12.25
C GLU A 169 22.91 -12.12 10.99
N LEU A 170 22.66 -11.51 9.82
CA LEU A 170 23.44 -11.79 8.62
C LEU A 170 24.91 -11.44 8.81
N LYS A 171 25.76 -12.47 8.79
CA LYS A 171 27.22 -12.35 8.91
C LYS A 171 27.83 -11.88 7.57
N PRO A 172 28.59 -10.77 7.55
CA PRO A 172 29.33 -10.34 6.36
C PRO A 172 30.36 -11.39 5.94
N LEU A 173 30.56 -11.51 4.63
CA LEU A 173 31.64 -12.35 4.10
C LEU A 173 33.01 -11.74 4.45
N ASN A 174 33.96 -12.60 4.77
CA ASN A 174 35.38 -12.30 4.97
C ASN A 174 36.24 -13.29 4.18
N ASP A 175 37.57 -13.12 4.23
CA ASP A 175 38.51 -13.98 3.49
C ASP A 175 38.45 -15.47 3.90
N ASN A 176 37.90 -15.75 5.08
CA ASN A 176 37.73 -17.11 5.61
C ASN A 176 36.32 -17.66 5.39
N SER A 177 35.41 -16.89 4.77
CA SER A 177 34.06 -17.36 4.49
C SER A 177 34.13 -18.47 3.45
N PRO A 178 33.36 -19.56 3.61
CA PRO A 178 33.37 -20.65 2.65
C PRO A 178 33.11 -20.08 1.26
N ILE A 179 34.09 -20.26 0.39
CA ILE A 179 33.92 -20.07 -1.03
C ILE A 179 33.28 -21.36 -1.51
N PHE A 180 32.14 -21.20 -2.16
CA PHE A 180 31.49 -22.32 -2.80
C PHE A 180 32.33 -22.73 -4.01
N ASP A 181 33.28 -23.67 -3.80
CA ASP A 181 34.17 -24.20 -4.85
C ASP A 181 33.38 -25.12 -5.77
N ASN A 182 33.17 -24.63 -6.99
CA ASN A 182 32.28 -25.22 -7.97
C ASN A 182 32.99 -25.54 -9.27
N GLN A 183 33.76 -26.62 -9.26
CA GLN A 183 33.91 -27.37 -10.51
C GLN A 183 32.56 -27.91 -11.02
N GLY A 184 31.49 -27.91 -10.20
CA GLY A 184 30.17 -28.47 -10.53
C GLY A 184 28.92 -27.58 -10.36
N THR A 185 28.81 -26.64 -9.42
CA THR A 185 27.50 -26.02 -9.13
C THR A 185 27.21 -24.69 -9.89
N ILE A 186 26.49 -24.83 -11.00
CA ILE A 186 25.28 -24.11 -11.50
C ILE A 186 25.28 -22.57 -11.55
N GLY A 187 26.39 -21.90 -11.86
CA GLY A 187 26.35 -20.61 -12.56
C GLY A 187 26.69 -20.82 -14.03
N TYR A 188 25.94 -20.29 -14.98
CA TYR A 188 26.29 -20.48 -16.40
C TYR A 188 27.56 -19.71 -16.78
N LYS A 189 28.27 -20.17 -17.82
CA LYS A 189 29.39 -19.45 -18.44
C LYS A 189 28.89 -18.74 -19.69
N LEU A 190 29.13 -17.43 -19.79
CA LEU A 190 28.89 -16.68 -21.01
C LEU A 190 29.85 -17.15 -22.11
N PRO A 191 29.33 -17.55 -23.29
CA PRO A 191 30.15 -17.79 -24.46
C PRO A 191 30.95 -16.55 -24.85
N LYS A 192 32.21 -16.73 -25.31
CA LYS A 192 33.12 -15.64 -25.70
C LYS A 192 32.56 -14.73 -26.82
N ASN A 193 31.57 -15.18 -27.58
CA ASN A 193 30.96 -14.42 -28.68
C ASN A 193 29.77 -13.55 -28.26
N ILE A 194 29.36 -13.60 -26.99
CA ILE A 194 28.33 -12.69 -26.47
C ILE A 194 29.05 -11.47 -25.89
N ASP A 195 28.99 -10.36 -26.62
CA ASP A 195 29.44 -9.06 -26.15
C ASP A 195 28.28 -8.37 -25.43
N LEU A 196 28.41 -8.19 -24.12
CA LEU A 196 27.38 -7.57 -23.29
C LEU A 196 27.29 -6.05 -23.49
N LYS A 197 28.35 -5.38 -23.97
CA LYS A 197 28.40 -3.92 -24.17
C LYS A 197 27.79 -3.11 -23.00
N ILE A 198 28.14 -3.46 -21.77
CA ILE A 198 27.55 -2.83 -20.56
C ILE A 198 27.79 -1.32 -20.57
N ASP A 199 28.95 -0.87 -21.06
CA ASP A 199 29.28 0.55 -21.27
C ASP A 199 28.26 1.28 -22.16
N LYS A 200 27.88 0.66 -23.29
CA LYS A 200 26.85 1.20 -24.21
C LYS A 200 25.50 1.31 -23.50
N HIS A 201 25.11 0.27 -22.76
CA HIS A 201 23.84 0.25 -22.03
C HIS A 201 23.78 1.30 -20.93
N VAL A 202 24.89 1.49 -20.20
CA VAL A 202 25.03 2.56 -19.20
C VAL A 202 24.91 3.93 -19.83
N HIS A 203 25.59 4.19 -20.95
CA HIS A 203 25.48 5.46 -21.66
C HIS A 203 24.02 5.75 -22.06
N GLN A 204 23.36 4.75 -22.63
CA GLN A 204 21.98 4.84 -23.06
C GLN A 204 21.01 5.11 -21.91
N LEU A 205 21.13 4.39 -20.79
CA LEU A 205 20.30 4.63 -19.60
C LEU A 205 20.54 6.02 -19.01
N LYS A 206 21.79 6.52 -19.04
CA LYS A 206 22.10 7.91 -18.61
C LYS A 206 21.43 8.94 -19.53
N GLU A 207 21.47 8.75 -20.84
CA GLU A 207 20.79 9.64 -21.79
C GLU A 207 19.28 9.66 -21.56
N ILE A 208 18.67 8.47 -21.43
CA ILE A 208 17.24 8.32 -21.17
C ILE A 208 16.86 9.01 -19.85
N TYR A 209 17.63 8.80 -18.79
CA TYR A 209 17.35 9.39 -17.47
C TYR A 209 17.40 10.93 -17.48
N ASN A 210 18.33 11.50 -18.23
CA ASN A 210 18.57 12.94 -18.26
C ASN A 210 17.57 13.70 -19.16
N SER A 211 16.97 13.05 -20.17
CA SER A 211 15.87 13.65 -20.96
C SER A 211 14.52 13.38 -20.30
N PRO A 212 13.69 14.42 -20.03
CA PRO A 212 12.38 14.22 -19.42
C PRO A 212 11.43 13.45 -20.34
N GLU A 213 11.45 13.71 -21.65
CA GLU A 213 10.60 13.02 -22.62
C GLU A 213 10.99 11.54 -22.70
N MET A 214 12.29 11.24 -22.75
CA MET A 214 12.78 9.86 -22.77
C MET A 214 12.55 9.14 -21.44
N LYS A 215 12.75 9.82 -20.30
CA LYS A 215 12.44 9.27 -18.98
C LYS A 215 10.96 8.94 -18.88
N LYS A 216 10.06 9.85 -19.25
CA LYS A 216 8.61 9.59 -19.27
C LYS A 216 8.26 8.41 -20.18
N ALA A 217 8.84 8.33 -21.38
CA ALA A 217 8.63 7.18 -22.28
C ALA A 217 9.17 5.86 -21.73
N PHE A 218 10.28 5.88 -20.99
CA PHE A 218 10.85 4.70 -20.34
C PHE A 218 9.99 4.22 -19.17
N LEU A 219 9.46 5.15 -18.36
CA LEU A 219 8.53 4.88 -17.27
C LEU A 219 7.17 4.40 -17.80
N SER A 220 6.65 5.02 -18.86
CA SER A 220 5.38 4.58 -19.47
C SER A 220 5.52 3.24 -20.19
N ALA A 221 6.67 2.94 -20.80
CA ALA A 221 6.90 1.64 -21.44
C ALA A 221 7.01 0.48 -20.43
N PHE A 222 7.18 0.78 -19.14
CA PHE A 222 7.07 -0.17 -18.04
C PHE A 222 5.60 -0.49 -17.72
N SER A 223 4.74 0.52 -17.62
CA SER A 223 3.31 0.36 -17.32
C SER A 223 2.45 -0.02 -18.53
N GLU A 224 2.87 0.35 -19.75
CA GLU A 224 2.19 0.00 -20.98
C GLU A 224 2.39 -1.49 -21.31
N GLU A 225 1.45 -2.31 -20.86
CA GLU A 225 1.02 -3.46 -21.64
C GLU A 225 0.44 -2.97 -22.97
N PHE A 226 1.33 -2.81 -23.96
CA PHE A 226 1.01 -2.83 -25.38
C PHE A 226 0.08 -1.69 -25.87
N SER A 227 0.62 -0.49 -26.16
CA SER A 227 -0.10 0.47 -27.01
C SER A 227 -0.19 -0.07 -28.46
N ILE A 228 -1.41 -0.48 -28.85
CA ILE A 228 -1.72 -1.07 -30.15
C ILE A 228 -1.66 0.02 -31.23
N ASN A 229 -0.48 0.24 -31.82
CA ASN A 229 -0.42 0.87 -33.13
C ASN A 229 -0.91 -0.12 -34.21
N SER A 230 -1.61 0.42 -35.20
CA SER A 230 -2.54 -0.22 -36.16
C SER A 230 -1.96 -1.29 -37.11
N VAL A 231 -0.79 -1.87 -36.81
CA VAL A 231 -0.11 -2.89 -37.62
C VAL A 231 -0.19 -4.30 -37.01
N VAL A 232 -0.66 -4.47 -35.76
CA VAL A 232 -0.50 -5.74 -35.00
C VAL A 232 -1.79 -6.57 -34.80
N LYS A 233 -2.83 -6.38 -35.62
CA LYS A 233 -4.11 -7.10 -35.41
C LYS A 233 -4.02 -8.64 -35.51
N ASN A 234 -3.05 -9.20 -36.26
CA ASN A 234 -3.12 -10.62 -36.63
C ASN A 234 -2.33 -11.62 -35.75
N ASN A 235 -1.53 -11.19 -34.76
CA ASN A 235 -0.78 -12.15 -33.91
C ASN A 235 -0.69 -11.77 -32.43
N ILE A 236 -1.40 -10.73 -32.00
CA ILE A 236 -1.43 -10.32 -30.59
C ILE A 236 -1.94 -11.47 -29.70
N PHE A 237 -2.92 -12.23 -30.20
CA PHE A 237 -3.45 -13.43 -29.55
C PHE A 237 -2.37 -14.48 -29.27
N LEU A 238 -1.50 -14.79 -30.25
CA LEU A 238 -0.43 -15.79 -30.07
C LEU A 238 0.63 -15.34 -29.05
N PHE A 239 0.88 -14.03 -28.97
CA PHE A 239 1.78 -13.47 -27.96
C PHE A 239 1.18 -13.59 -26.56
N PHE A 240 -0.08 -13.20 -26.38
CA PHE A 240 -0.77 -13.35 -25.10
C PHE A 240 -0.94 -14.81 -24.70
N GLU A 241 -1.26 -15.71 -25.64
CA GLU A 241 -1.31 -17.16 -25.39
C GLU A 241 0.05 -17.71 -24.96
N ALA A 242 1.15 -17.25 -25.58
CA ALA A 242 2.50 -17.61 -25.16
C ALA A 242 2.80 -17.12 -23.74
N LYS A 243 2.42 -15.87 -23.41
CA LYS A 243 2.58 -15.28 -22.08
C LYS A 243 1.80 -16.09 -21.04
N GLU A 244 0.54 -16.39 -21.32
CA GLU A 244 -0.32 -17.20 -20.44
C GLU A 244 0.23 -18.62 -20.24
N LEU A 245 0.73 -19.27 -21.29
CA LEU A 245 1.38 -20.58 -21.18
C LEU A 245 2.67 -20.52 -20.37
N HIS A 246 3.45 -19.44 -20.48
CA HIS A 246 4.65 -19.23 -19.67
C HIS A 246 4.32 -19.04 -18.19
N VAL A 247 3.31 -18.21 -17.87
CA VAL A 247 2.81 -18.06 -16.50
C VAL A 247 2.39 -19.43 -15.95
N LYS A 248 1.69 -20.24 -16.76
CA LYS A 248 1.33 -21.63 -16.46
C LYS A 248 2.49 -22.64 -16.49
N GLY A 249 3.76 -22.22 -16.43
CA GLY A 249 4.93 -23.10 -16.42
C GLY A 249 5.14 -23.97 -17.68
N LYS A 250 4.30 -23.83 -18.72
CA LYS A 250 4.35 -24.61 -19.98
C LYS A 250 5.36 -24.01 -20.95
N ASN A 251 6.58 -23.81 -20.46
CA ASN A 251 7.67 -23.07 -21.13
C ASN A 251 8.00 -23.59 -22.53
N ASN A 252 8.02 -24.91 -22.74
CA ASN A 252 8.27 -25.48 -24.07
C ASN A 252 7.18 -25.13 -25.11
N LYS A 253 5.90 -25.08 -24.70
CA LYS A 253 4.80 -24.69 -25.59
C LYS A 253 4.79 -23.18 -25.83
N ALA A 254 5.02 -22.39 -24.78
CA ALA A 254 5.18 -20.95 -24.87
C ALA A 254 6.33 -20.59 -25.84
N LEU A 255 7.46 -21.31 -25.77
CA LEU A 255 8.61 -21.10 -26.66
C LEU A 255 8.26 -21.37 -28.13
N LEU A 256 7.43 -22.38 -28.43
CA LEU A 256 6.97 -22.64 -29.80
C LEU A 256 6.09 -21.49 -30.32
N LEU A 257 5.17 -20.98 -29.50
CA LEU A 257 4.30 -19.87 -29.89
C LEU A 257 5.07 -18.56 -30.06
N ILE A 258 5.98 -18.24 -29.13
CA ILE A 258 6.78 -17.00 -29.23
C ILE A 258 7.71 -17.04 -30.45
N ASN A 259 8.23 -18.22 -30.82
CA ASN A 259 8.98 -18.37 -32.07
C ASN A 259 8.10 -18.14 -33.32
N ARG A 260 6.82 -18.50 -33.29
CA ARG A 260 5.87 -18.17 -34.38
C ARG A 260 5.57 -16.68 -34.43
N VAL A 261 5.42 -16.03 -33.27
CA VAL A 261 5.25 -14.58 -33.17
C VAL A 261 6.44 -13.87 -33.80
N LEU A 262 7.66 -14.24 -33.41
CA LEU A 262 8.90 -13.66 -33.93
C LEU A 262 9.15 -13.99 -35.41
N LYS A 263 8.69 -15.15 -35.91
CA LYS A 263 8.78 -15.48 -37.34
C LYS A 263 7.92 -14.53 -38.19
N LYS A 264 6.76 -14.10 -37.67
CA LYS A 264 5.86 -13.18 -38.36
C LYS A 264 6.21 -11.71 -38.11
N ASN A 265 6.71 -11.39 -36.92
CA ASN A 265 7.17 -10.06 -36.56
C ASN A 265 8.58 -10.13 -35.92
N PRO A 266 9.64 -10.08 -36.73
CA PRO A 266 11.01 -10.27 -36.26
C PRO A 266 11.55 -9.09 -35.45
N ASN A 267 10.84 -7.95 -35.41
CA ASN A 267 11.27 -6.73 -34.72
C ASN A 267 10.42 -6.44 -33.47
N LEU A 268 9.62 -7.40 -33.00
CA LEU A 268 8.79 -7.22 -31.81
C LEU A 268 9.64 -7.38 -30.53
N ALA A 269 10.12 -6.26 -29.98
CA ALA A 269 10.95 -6.24 -28.78
C ALA A 269 10.34 -7.00 -27.58
N PRO A 270 9.05 -6.80 -27.21
CA PRO A 270 8.42 -7.57 -26.12
C PRO A 270 8.42 -9.09 -26.32
N ALA A 271 8.40 -9.58 -27.56
CA ALA A 271 8.48 -11.01 -27.84
C ALA A 271 9.87 -11.59 -27.61
N PHE A 272 10.93 -10.79 -27.78
CA PHE A 272 12.27 -11.19 -27.36
C PHE A 272 12.40 -11.22 -25.85
N ILE A 273 11.78 -10.27 -25.13
CA ILE A 273 11.74 -10.29 -23.66
C ILE A 273 11.12 -11.60 -23.18
N LEU A 274 9.87 -11.88 -23.59
CA LEU A 274 9.14 -13.08 -23.17
C LEU A 274 9.88 -14.36 -23.57
N LYS A 275 10.47 -14.40 -24.76
CA LYS A 275 11.32 -15.53 -25.17
C LYS A 275 12.53 -15.69 -24.24
N GLY A 276 13.16 -14.58 -23.84
CA GLY A 276 14.27 -14.58 -22.90
C GLY A 276 13.87 -15.15 -21.54
N GLU A 277 12.72 -14.74 -21.00
CA GLU A 277 12.20 -15.24 -19.72
C GLU A 277 11.92 -16.74 -19.78
N ILE A 278 11.22 -17.19 -20.83
CA ILE A 278 10.95 -18.61 -21.08
C ILE A 278 12.28 -19.40 -21.14
N LEU A 279 13.30 -18.87 -21.80
CA LEU A 279 14.61 -19.51 -21.89
C LEU A 279 15.36 -19.50 -20.56
N SER A 280 15.24 -18.45 -19.76
CA SER A 280 15.83 -18.34 -18.43
C SER A 280 15.24 -19.40 -17.48
N GLU A 281 13.92 -19.57 -17.49
CA GLU A 281 13.22 -20.64 -16.75
C GLU A 281 13.61 -22.05 -17.22
N LEU A 282 14.00 -22.19 -18.48
CA LEU A 282 14.56 -23.44 -19.03
C LEU A 282 16.07 -23.58 -18.77
N HIS A 283 16.65 -22.71 -17.94
CA HIS A 283 18.09 -22.61 -17.62
C HIS A 283 18.99 -22.40 -18.85
N GLN A 284 18.43 -21.88 -19.94
CA GLN A 284 19.13 -21.55 -21.19
C GLN A 284 19.60 -20.08 -21.19
N PHE A 285 20.35 -19.70 -20.16
CA PHE A 285 20.65 -18.30 -19.82
C PHE A 285 21.39 -17.51 -20.90
N HIS A 286 22.32 -18.13 -21.63
CA HIS A 286 23.06 -17.43 -22.69
C HIS A 286 22.17 -17.10 -23.90
N TYR A 287 21.17 -17.94 -24.20
CA TYR A 287 20.14 -17.61 -25.20
C TYR A 287 19.17 -16.56 -24.68
N ALA A 288 18.83 -16.61 -23.37
CA ALA A 288 18.02 -15.57 -22.73
C ALA A 288 18.68 -14.19 -22.85
N ILE A 289 19.97 -14.08 -22.51
CA ILE A 289 20.75 -12.84 -22.64
C ILE A 289 20.74 -12.31 -24.07
N ARG A 290 20.92 -13.16 -25.08
CA ARG A 290 20.82 -12.71 -26.48
C ARG A 290 19.45 -12.14 -26.81
N CYS A 291 18.38 -12.71 -26.26
CA CYS A 291 17.05 -12.20 -26.47
C CYS A 291 16.86 -10.84 -25.78
N TYR A 292 17.32 -10.67 -24.53
CA TYR A 292 17.25 -9.38 -23.84
C TYR A 292 18.07 -8.29 -24.55
N LEU A 293 19.31 -8.60 -24.95
CA LEU A 293 20.15 -7.69 -25.74
C LEU A 293 19.48 -7.32 -27.07
N LYS A 294 18.82 -8.28 -27.73
CA LYS A 294 18.08 -8.01 -28.96
C LYS A 294 16.87 -7.13 -28.73
N SER A 295 16.15 -7.33 -27.61
CA SER A 295 15.05 -6.45 -27.23
C SER A 295 15.53 -5.02 -27.00
N ILE A 296 16.63 -4.83 -26.27
CA ILE A 296 17.21 -3.50 -25.99
C ILE A 296 17.67 -2.82 -27.29
N GLU A 297 18.22 -3.58 -28.23
CA GLU A 297 18.61 -3.06 -29.55
C GLU A 297 17.40 -2.56 -30.36
N LEU A 298 16.29 -3.30 -30.31
CA LEU A 298 15.05 -2.97 -31.04
C LEU A 298 14.28 -1.83 -30.39
N ASP A 299 14.22 -1.82 -29.06
CA ASP A 299 13.51 -0.83 -28.26
C ASP A 299 14.25 -0.60 -26.94
N PRO A 300 15.00 0.51 -26.82
CA PRO A 300 15.78 0.81 -25.63
C PRO A 300 14.96 1.37 -24.48
N TYR A 301 13.65 1.60 -24.66
CA TYR A 301 12.79 2.10 -23.60
C TYR A 301 12.23 0.98 -22.70
N ARG A 302 12.59 -0.27 -22.96
CA ARG A 302 12.08 -1.44 -22.24
C ARG A 302 12.85 -1.71 -20.95
N PHE A 303 12.44 -1.10 -19.85
CA PHE A 303 12.95 -1.38 -18.50
C PHE A 303 13.09 -2.88 -18.23
N HIS A 304 12.03 -3.65 -18.53
CA HIS A 304 11.98 -5.08 -18.24
C HIS A 304 13.11 -5.87 -18.91
N ALA A 305 13.55 -5.47 -20.11
CA ALA A 305 14.67 -6.14 -20.78
C ALA A 305 16.00 -5.92 -20.04
N TYR A 306 16.24 -4.71 -19.53
CA TYR A 306 17.43 -4.41 -18.72
C TYR A 306 17.37 -5.09 -17.35
N SER A 307 16.21 -5.09 -16.70
CA SER A 307 16.00 -5.76 -15.40
C SER A 307 16.27 -7.26 -15.52
N GLN A 308 15.68 -7.92 -16.52
CA GLN A 308 15.89 -9.35 -16.76
C GLN A 308 17.34 -9.67 -17.15
N LEU A 309 18.00 -8.82 -17.95
CA LEU A 309 19.42 -8.95 -18.25
C LEU A 309 20.26 -8.87 -16.97
N SER A 310 20.01 -7.87 -16.13
CA SER A 310 20.70 -7.66 -14.87
C SER A 310 20.53 -8.86 -13.93
N TYR A 311 19.29 -9.33 -13.74
CA TYR A 311 18.98 -10.49 -12.91
C TYR A 311 19.64 -11.78 -13.43
N THR A 312 19.57 -12.02 -14.74
CA THR A 312 20.22 -13.20 -15.36
C THR A 312 21.74 -13.16 -15.14
N LEU A 313 22.36 -11.98 -15.29
CA LEU A 313 23.78 -11.79 -15.01
C LEU A 313 24.12 -12.06 -13.53
N GLN A 314 23.27 -11.68 -12.59
CA GLN A 314 23.43 -12.02 -11.18
C GLN A 314 23.45 -13.54 -10.96
N ILE A 315 22.49 -14.27 -11.51
CA ILE A 315 22.44 -15.74 -11.44
C ILE A 315 23.74 -16.37 -11.99
N GLY A 316 24.29 -15.79 -13.06
CA GLY A 316 25.53 -16.27 -13.68
C GLY A 316 26.80 -16.03 -12.85
N GLY A 317 26.74 -15.22 -11.80
CA GLY A 317 27.90 -14.77 -11.01
C GLY A 317 28.58 -13.50 -11.58
N TYR A 318 27.93 -12.79 -12.51
CA TYR A 318 28.43 -11.54 -13.10
C TYR A 318 28.00 -10.33 -12.26
N PHE A 319 28.38 -10.33 -10.98
CA PHE A 319 27.86 -9.41 -9.97
C PHE A 319 28.16 -7.93 -10.26
N HIS A 320 29.34 -7.61 -10.82
CA HIS A 320 29.65 -6.24 -11.21
C HIS A 320 28.72 -5.70 -12.31
N SER A 321 28.45 -6.50 -13.35
CA SER A 321 27.54 -6.10 -14.44
C SER A 321 26.11 -5.92 -13.94
N SER A 322 25.65 -6.85 -13.10
CA SER A 322 24.35 -6.75 -12.43
C SER A 322 24.25 -5.50 -11.56
N LEU A 323 25.24 -5.24 -10.71
CA LEU A 323 25.26 -4.06 -9.83
C LEU A 323 25.15 -2.75 -10.63
N ILE A 324 25.90 -2.63 -11.73
CA ILE A 324 25.91 -1.42 -12.56
C ILE A 324 24.55 -1.23 -13.26
N LEU A 325 24.01 -2.26 -13.91
CA LEU A 325 22.71 -2.17 -14.59
C LEU A 325 21.60 -1.90 -13.58
N CYS A 326 21.50 -2.70 -12.51
CA CYS A 326 20.54 -2.52 -11.43
C CYS A 326 20.62 -1.12 -10.79
N GLY A 327 21.83 -0.61 -10.61
CA GLY A 327 22.08 0.73 -10.07
C GLY A 327 21.66 1.88 -10.96
N HIS A 328 21.59 1.66 -12.27
CA HIS A 328 20.98 2.62 -13.20
C HIS A 328 19.47 2.49 -13.25
N LEU A 329 18.94 1.28 -13.14
CA LEU A 329 17.50 1.00 -13.15
C LEU A 329 16.79 1.57 -11.92
N ILE A 330 17.42 1.52 -10.73
CA ILE A 330 16.83 2.05 -9.50
C ILE A 330 16.65 3.57 -9.51
N LYS A 331 17.31 4.28 -10.42
CA LYS A 331 17.07 5.72 -10.62
C LYS A 331 15.70 6.00 -11.23
N PHE A 332 15.16 5.03 -11.99
CA PHE A 332 13.85 5.14 -12.61
C PHE A 332 12.75 4.62 -11.68
N PHE A 333 13.03 3.53 -10.95
CA PHE A 333 12.08 2.89 -10.04
C PHE A 333 12.70 2.77 -8.65
N PRO A 334 12.83 3.90 -7.93
CA PRO A 334 13.47 3.93 -6.62
C PRO A 334 12.66 3.22 -5.54
N LEU A 335 11.40 2.84 -5.80
CA LEU A 335 10.54 2.11 -4.86
C LEU A 335 10.43 0.60 -5.18
N ASP A 336 11.15 0.08 -6.18
CA ASP A 336 11.09 -1.34 -6.56
C ASP A 336 11.88 -2.22 -5.57
N PHE A 337 11.14 -3.05 -4.82
CA PHE A 337 11.67 -4.03 -3.89
C PHE A 337 12.72 -4.98 -4.50
N ASN A 338 12.48 -5.47 -5.71
CA ASN A 338 13.35 -6.46 -6.36
C ASN A 338 14.71 -5.86 -6.69
N LEU A 339 14.75 -4.59 -7.11
CA LEU A 339 16.01 -3.89 -7.38
C LEU A 339 16.85 -3.78 -6.10
N TYR A 340 16.24 -3.48 -4.95
CA TYR A 340 16.97 -3.43 -3.68
C TYR A 340 17.48 -4.79 -3.22
N VAL A 341 16.69 -5.85 -3.36
CA VAL A 341 17.13 -7.22 -3.08
C VAL A 341 18.28 -7.61 -3.99
N GLN A 342 18.19 -7.28 -5.27
CA GLN A 342 19.25 -7.55 -6.25
C GLN A 342 20.52 -6.78 -5.93
N LEU A 343 20.43 -5.49 -5.56
CA LEU A 343 21.56 -4.69 -5.09
C LEU A 343 22.18 -5.28 -3.83
N ALA A 344 21.36 -5.67 -2.85
CA ALA A 344 21.83 -6.30 -1.62
C ALA A 344 22.62 -7.57 -1.91
N PHE A 345 22.09 -8.44 -2.76
CA PHE A 345 22.74 -9.70 -3.12
C PHE A 345 24.06 -9.46 -3.86
N SER A 346 24.05 -8.62 -4.91
CA SER A 346 25.27 -8.32 -5.67
C SER A 346 26.34 -7.64 -4.83
N THR A 347 25.96 -6.70 -3.95
CA THR A 347 26.94 -6.05 -3.05
C THR A 347 27.44 -6.99 -1.96
N TYR A 348 26.59 -7.86 -1.42
CA TYR A 348 27.00 -8.90 -0.46
C TYR A 348 28.08 -9.82 -1.07
N GLN A 349 27.83 -10.35 -2.27
CA GLN A 349 28.76 -11.23 -2.98
C GLN A 349 30.08 -10.54 -3.36
N LEU A 350 30.04 -9.22 -3.57
CA LEU A 350 31.22 -8.38 -3.81
C LEU A 350 31.91 -7.91 -2.52
N SER A 351 31.50 -8.40 -1.34
CA SER A 351 32.02 -7.99 -0.04
C SER A 351 31.88 -6.47 0.22
N LYS A 352 30.82 -5.84 -0.31
CA LYS A 352 30.49 -4.43 -0.12
C LYS A 352 29.31 -4.25 0.87
N PRO A 353 29.11 -3.04 1.44
CA PRO A 353 28.00 -2.80 2.37
C PRO A 353 26.62 -3.01 1.72
N PHE A 354 25.87 -4.00 2.21
CA PHE A 354 24.61 -4.46 1.61
C PHE A 354 23.36 -4.25 2.49
N LYS A 355 23.51 -4.27 3.82
CA LYS A 355 22.40 -4.24 4.79
C LYS A 355 21.45 -3.05 4.59
N ARG A 356 21.96 -1.91 4.12
CA ARG A 356 21.14 -0.73 3.82
C ARG A 356 20.06 -1.02 2.77
N TYR A 357 20.38 -1.82 1.75
CA TYR A 357 19.46 -2.13 0.67
C TYR A 357 18.39 -3.12 1.16
N LEU A 358 18.77 -4.07 2.01
CA LEU A 358 17.81 -4.92 2.71
C LEU A 358 16.90 -4.10 3.62
N LYS A 359 17.41 -3.11 4.36
CA LYS A 359 16.57 -2.24 5.21
C LYS A 359 15.53 -1.50 4.37
N VAL A 360 15.92 -0.92 3.24
CA VAL A 360 14.97 -0.27 2.33
C VAL A 360 13.95 -1.28 1.80
N ALA A 361 14.39 -2.44 1.30
CA ALA A 361 13.49 -3.50 0.84
C ALA A 361 12.50 -3.94 1.93
N GLY A 362 12.94 -4.04 3.18
CA GLY A 362 12.09 -4.45 4.31
C GLY A 362 11.13 -3.36 4.77
N LEU A 363 11.45 -2.09 4.58
CA LEU A 363 10.50 -1.00 4.81
C LEU A 363 9.46 -0.88 3.69
N LEU A 364 9.81 -1.31 2.48
CA LEU A 364 8.87 -1.39 1.36
C LEU A 364 7.95 -2.61 1.49
N GLU A 365 8.52 -3.81 1.65
CA GLU A 365 7.78 -5.07 1.73
C GLU A 365 8.38 -6.00 2.82
N PRO A 366 8.00 -5.83 4.09
CA PRO A 366 8.65 -6.47 5.24
C PRO A 366 8.58 -8.00 5.22
N GLU A 367 7.38 -8.54 5.01
CA GLU A 367 7.13 -9.99 4.99
C GLU A 367 7.86 -10.66 3.84
N ARG A 368 7.84 -10.04 2.66
CA ARG A 368 8.51 -10.55 1.47
C ARG A 368 10.01 -10.58 1.65
N LEU A 369 10.60 -9.57 2.31
CA LEU A 369 12.02 -9.58 2.63
C LEU A 369 12.38 -10.72 3.59
N ILE A 370 11.65 -10.85 4.70
CA ILE A 370 11.91 -11.88 5.71
C ILE A 370 11.90 -13.25 5.04
N ASN A 371 10.86 -13.52 4.26
CA ASN A 371 10.74 -14.76 3.51
C ASN A 371 11.92 -14.96 2.53
N PHE A 372 12.31 -13.91 1.80
CA PHE A 372 13.47 -13.99 0.91
C PHE A 372 14.76 -14.32 1.67
N LEU A 373 14.99 -13.67 2.81
CA LEU A 373 16.17 -13.86 3.64
C LEU A 373 16.25 -15.27 4.24
N ASP A 374 15.11 -15.84 4.62
CA ASP A 374 15.03 -17.18 5.20
C ASP A 374 15.20 -18.29 4.14
N ARG A 375 14.66 -18.10 2.93
CA ARG A 375 14.60 -19.17 1.92
C ARG A 375 15.70 -19.12 0.87
N PHE A 376 16.11 -17.92 0.46
CA PHE A 376 16.90 -17.72 -0.75
C PHE A 376 18.22 -17.00 -0.51
N TRP A 377 18.45 -16.43 0.69
CA TRP A 377 19.70 -15.74 0.97
C TRP A 377 20.89 -16.70 0.97
N ILE A 378 21.81 -16.48 0.04
CA ILE A 378 23.02 -17.27 -0.06
C ILE A 378 24.04 -16.73 0.94
N ARG A 379 24.40 -17.55 1.93
CA ARG A 379 25.36 -17.21 3.00
C ARG A 379 26.83 -17.46 2.61
N GLU A 380 27.06 -18.09 1.46
CA GLU A 380 28.38 -18.44 0.96
C GLU A 380 28.86 -17.47 -0.14
N LYS A 381 30.18 -17.38 -0.31
CA LYS A 381 30.78 -16.54 -1.34
C LYS A 381 30.84 -17.28 -2.66
N ILE A 382 30.26 -16.70 -3.71
CA ILE A 382 30.36 -17.16 -5.09
C ILE A 382 31.48 -16.39 -5.79
N GLU A 383 32.35 -17.09 -6.52
CA GLU A 383 33.41 -16.43 -7.30
C GLU A 383 32.80 -15.53 -8.39
N ALA A 384 33.13 -14.23 -8.34
CA ALA A 384 32.66 -13.27 -9.32
C ALA A 384 33.31 -13.55 -10.69
N LYS A 385 32.49 -13.86 -11.70
CA LYS A 385 32.96 -14.20 -13.06
C LYS A 385 33.23 -13.00 -13.97
N GLY A 386 33.10 -11.79 -13.43
CA GLY A 386 33.45 -10.55 -14.10
C GLY A 386 34.43 -9.74 -13.25
N SER A 387 35.37 -9.07 -13.90
CA SER A 387 36.15 -8.00 -13.27
C SER A 387 35.68 -6.65 -13.82
N LEU A 388 35.87 -5.58 -13.06
CA LEU A 388 35.61 -4.21 -13.53
C LEU A 388 36.40 -3.91 -14.82
N ASP A 389 37.64 -4.40 -14.91
CA ASP A 389 38.51 -4.24 -16.08
C ASP A 389 37.95 -4.90 -17.34
N ALA A 390 37.30 -6.07 -17.20
CA ALA A 390 36.69 -6.79 -18.32
C ALA A 390 35.45 -6.09 -18.89
N LEU A 391 34.81 -5.20 -18.13
CA LEU A 391 33.61 -4.47 -18.55
C LEU A 391 33.93 -3.25 -19.43
N ARG A 392 35.21 -2.86 -19.55
CA ARG A 392 35.65 -1.63 -20.25
C ARG A 392 34.96 -0.35 -19.74
N ILE A 393 34.48 -0.38 -18.49
CA ILE A 393 33.88 0.77 -17.82
C ILE A 393 34.96 1.43 -16.98
N LYS A 394 35.04 2.76 -17.05
CA LYS A 394 35.99 3.53 -16.23
C LYS A 394 35.64 3.38 -14.75
N ASN A 395 36.64 3.20 -13.89
CA ASN A 395 36.45 3.14 -12.43
C ASN A 395 35.65 4.34 -11.88
N GLU A 396 35.82 5.53 -12.47
CA GLU A 396 35.05 6.73 -12.15
C GLU A 396 33.53 6.52 -12.30
N THR A 397 33.10 5.86 -13.39
CA THR A 397 31.67 5.60 -13.67
C THR A 397 31.08 4.61 -12.67
N ILE A 398 31.86 3.63 -12.20
CA ILE A 398 31.43 2.68 -11.17
C ILE A 398 31.26 3.41 -9.83
N LEU A 399 32.25 4.21 -9.44
CA LEU A 399 32.19 4.99 -8.20
C LEU A 399 31.03 6.00 -8.21
N GLU A 400 30.75 6.62 -9.35
CA GLU A 400 29.59 7.49 -9.55
C GLU A 400 28.28 6.70 -9.36
N THR A 401 28.15 5.53 -10.00
CA THR A 401 26.97 4.67 -9.86
C THR A 401 26.74 4.25 -8.40
N GLU A 402 27.80 3.85 -7.69
CA GLU A 402 27.70 3.46 -6.28
C GLU A 402 27.32 4.63 -5.37
N LYS A 403 27.82 5.83 -5.65
CA LYS A 403 27.42 7.05 -4.94
C LYS A 403 25.95 7.36 -5.17
N ASP A 404 25.47 7.24 -6.41
CA ASP A 404 24.08 7.52 -6.75
C ASP A 404 23.13 6.50 -6.08
N ILE A 405 23.46 5.21 -6.13
CA ILE A 405 22.70 4.16 -5.43
C ILE A 405 22.62 4.46 -3.93
N ALA A 406 23.76 4.78 -3.31
CA ALA A 406 23.82 5.08 -1.89
C ALA A 406 23.01 6.33 -1.54
N TYR A 407 23.05 7.37 -2.40
CA TYR A 407 22.28 8.59 -2.24
C TYR A 407 20.78 8.33 -2.25
N ILE A 408 20.29 7.63 -3.28
CA ILE A 408 18.87 7.25 -3.42
C ILE A 408 18.41 6.41 -2.23
N SER A 409 19.18 5.37 -1.90
CA SER A 409 18.86 4.46 -0.81
C SER A 409 18.80 5.17 0.54
N ASN A 410 19.71 6.12 0.80
CA ASN A 410 19.74 6.85 2.06
C ASN A 410 18.55 7.81 2.21
N ASN A 411 18.19 8.53 1.13
CA ASN A 411 17.02 9.40 1.14
C ASN A 411 15.75 8.60 1.39
N LEU A 412 15.58 7.48 0.69
CA LEU A 412 14.41 6.64 0.85
C LEU A 412 14.37 5.99 2.23
N LEU A 413 15.50 5.47 2.72
CA LEU A 413 15.58 4.92 4.08
C LEU A 413 15.19 5.98 5.13
N GLN A 414 15.70 7.21 5.00
CA GLN A 414 15.34 8.30 5.92
C GLN A 414 13.85 8.63 5.86
N PHE A 415 13.29 8.71 4.64
CA PHE A 415 11.87 8.97 4.44
C PHE A 415 11.00 7.88 5.03
N LEU A 416 11.23 6.62 4.64
CA LEU A 416 10.44 5.47 5.10
C LEU A 416 10.55 5.29 6.61
N THR A 417 11.75 5.43 7.20
CA THR A 417 11.92 5.32 8.65
C THR A 417 11.12 6.38 9.41
N TYR A 418 11.00 7.59 8.84
CA TYR A 418 10.26 8.69 9.47
C TYR A 418 8.74 8.55 9.29
N TYR A 419 8.30 8.16 8.09
CA TYR A 419 6.89 8.21 7.68
C TYR A 419 6.19 6.84 7.62
N ASN A 420 6.85 5.72 7.97
CA ASN A 420 6.30 4.37 7.79
C ASN A 420 4.87 4.21 8.34
N ILE A 421 4.65 4.70 9.57
CA ILE A 421 3.36 4.61 10.25
C ILE A 421 2.27 5.40 9.50
N LEU A 422 2.64 6.57 8.96
CA LEU A 422 1.71 7.44 8.23
C LEU A 422 1.35 6.89 6.85
N ILE A 423 2.26 6.13 6.23
CA ILE A 423 2.01 5.46 4.94
C ILE A 423 1.05 4.28 5.09
N GLN A 424 1.01 3.64 6.26
CA GLN A 424 0.17 2.47 6.55
C GLN A 424 -1.27 2.83 6.99
N ASN A 425 -1.63 4.12 7.04
CA ASN A 425 -2.97 4.55 7.44
C ASN A 425 -3.91 4.66 6.23
N ASP A 426 -4.65 3.59 5.95
CA ASP A 426 -5.58 3.51 4.81
C ASP A 426 -6.78 4.47 4.95
N GLU A 427 -7.24 4.78 6.17
CA GLU A 427 -8.39 5.69 6.39
C GLU A 427 -8.11 7.09 5.82
N PHE A 428 -6.92 7.65 6.09
CA PHE A 428 -6.57 8.98 5.58
C PHE A 428 -6.43 9.00 4.06
N LYS A 429 -5.94 7.90 3.49
CA LYS A 429 -5.74 7.78 2.03
C LYS A 429 -7.08 7.87 1.29
N GLU A 430 -8.11 7.17 1.78
CA GLU A 430 -9.45 7.19 1.20
C GLU A 430 -10.11 8.59 1.31
N GLU A 431 -9.85 9.29 2.42
CA GLU A 431 -10.40 10.62 2.68
C GLU A 431 -9.53 11.78 2.18
N PHE A 432 -8.35 11.52 1.60
CA PHE A 432 -7.36 12.57 1.27
C PHE A 432 -7.95 13.73 0.49
N TYR A 433 -8.71 13.43 -0.56
CA TYR A 433 -9.34 14.45 -1.41
C TYR A 433 -10.52 15.15 -0.74
N GLU A 434 -11.17 14.53 0.25
CA GLU A 434 -12.17 15.20 1.07
C GLU A 434 -11.51 16.16 2.06
N ILE A 435 -10.46 15.71 2.73
CA ILE A 435 -9.71 16.46 3.74
C ILE A 435 -9.03 17.68 3.10
N ILE A 436 -8.35 17.51 1.97
CA ILE A 436 -7.68 18.61 1.26
C ILE A 436 -8.68 19.65 0.72
N SER A 437 -9.94 19.25 0.53
CA SER A 437 -11.03 20.13 0.09
C SER A 437 -11.78 20.78 1.25
N ASP A 438 -11.44 20.43 2.50
CA ASP A 438 -12.02 21.02 3.70
C ASP A 438 -11.05 22.02 4.35
N PRO A 439 -11.26 23.34 4.15
CA PRO A 439 -10.39 24.35 4.74
C PRO A 439 -10.46 24.39 6.28
N LEU A 440 -11.50 23.80 6.88
CA LEU A 440 -11.70 23.78 8.32
C LEU A 440 -10.87 22.68 9.00
N TYR A 441 -10.35 21.70 8.25
CA TYR A 441 -9.34 20.77 8.73
C TYR A 441 -8.07 21.52 9.17
N PHE A 442 -7.64 22.53 8.39
CA PHE A 442 -6.41 23.28 8.65
C PHE A 442 -6.61 24.48 9.57
N PHE A 443 -7.79 25.11 9.49
CA PHE A 443 -8.12 26.31 10.26
C PHE A 443 -9.47 26.12 10.97
N PRO A 444 -9.53 25.27 12.02
CA PRO A 444 -10.77 24.95 12.71
C PRO A 444 -11.31 26.13 13.54
N GLU A 445 -10.43 27.00 14.01
CA GLU A 445 -10.80 28.16 14.81
C GLU A 445 -11.13 29.37 13.93
N LYS A 446 -12.21 30.10 14.31
CA LYS A 446 -12.64 31.32 13.61
C LYS A 446 -11.55 32.40 13.53
N LEU A 447 -10.64 32.44 14.51
CA LEU A 447 -9.49 33.34 14.49
C LEU A 447 -8.54 33.06 13.32
N GLY A 448 -8.51 31.82 12.82
CA GLY A 448 -7.73 31.42 11.66
C GLY A 448 -8.37 31.77 10.32
N HIS A 449 -9.61 32.28 10.29
CA HIS A 449 -10.40 32.50 9.07
C HIS A 449 -10.02 33.80 8.33
N THR A 450 -8.72 34.06 8.16
CA THR A 450 -8.21 35.26 7.50
C THR A 450 -8.07 35.07 5.98
N LYS A 451 -8.02 36.16 5.22
CA LYS A 451 -7.70 36.14 3.78
C LYS A 451 -6.33 35.50 3.51
N LYS A 452 -5.35 35.72 4.39
CA LYS A 452 -4.02 35.09 4.32
C LYS A 452 -4.12 33.56 4.38
N ASN A 453 -4.85 33.05 5.38
CA ASN A 453 -4.95 31.62 5.62
C ASN A 453 -5.81 30.93 4.56
N HIS A 454 -6.83 31.61 4.04
CA HIS A 454 -7.58 31.12 2.89
C HIS A 454 -6.69 30.96 1.65
N PHE A 455 -5.82 31.95 1.36
CA PHE A 455 -4.83 31.81 0.28
C PHE A 455 -3.83 30.67 0.53
N ILE A 456 -3.35 30.50 1.77
CA ILE A 456 -2.47 29.38 2.13
C ILE A 456 -3.18 28.04 1.90
N TYR A 457 -4.44 27.92 2.29
CA TYR A 457 -5.24 26.73 2.06
C TYR A 457 -5.35 26.41 0.56
N GLU A 458 -5.87 27.34 -0.24
CA GLU A 458 -6.09 27.12 -1.69
C GLU A 458 -4.78 26.75 -2.40
N LEU A 459 -3.68 27.46 -2.07
CA LEU A 459 -2.38 27.18 -2.68
C LEU A 459 -1.84 25.81 -2.25
N ALA A 460 -2.04 25.42 -0.98
CA ALA A 460 -1.62 24.11 -0.51
C ALA A 460 -2.42 23.00 -1.20
N THR A 461 -3.73 23.19 -1.38
CA THR A 461 -4.62 22.27 -2.11
C THR A 461 -4.20 22.11 -3.57
N CYS A 462 -3.94 23.22 -4.27
CA CYS A 462 -3.43 23.17 -5.64
C CYS A 462 -2.08 22.46 -5.72
N ILE A 463 -1.12 22.79 -4.84
CA ILE A 463 0.21 22.18 -4.86
C ILE A 463 0.12 20.67 -4.58
N ALA A 464 -0.61 20.25 -3.55
CA ALA A 464 -0.74 18.83 -3.22
C ALA A 464 -1.44 18.06 -4.36
N THR A 465 -2.55 18.57 -4.90
CA THR A 465 -3.26 17.91 -6.02
C THR A 465 -2.39 17.80 -7.27
N ASN A 466 -1.72 18.89 -7.67
CA ASN A 466 -0.86 18.90 -8.84
C ASN A 466 0.38 18.01 -8.66
N MET A 467 0.92 17.92 -7.44
CA MET A 467 2.03 17.01 -7.14
C MET A 467 1.60 15.55 -7.18
N VAL A 468 0.49 15.20 -6.54
CA VAL A 468 -0.07 13.83 -6.59
C VAL A 468 -0.33 13.42 -8.04
N GLY A 469 -0.99 14.28 -8.82
CA GLY A 469 -1.23 14.01 -10.24
C GLY A 469 0.05 13.85 -11.05
N LEU A 470 1.08 14.67 -10.78
CA LEU A 470 2.39 14.51 -11.43
C LEU A 470 3.08 13.19 -11.04
N ILE A 471 2.92 12.76 -9.79
CA ILE A 471 3.52 11.52 -9.28
C ILE A 471 2.82 10.31 -9.86
N ASP A 472 1.49 10.29 -9.89
CA ASP A 472 0.70 9.23 -10.54
C ASP A 472 1.09 9.07 -12.02
N ASP A 473 1.30 10.19 -12.72
CA ASP A 473 1.78 10.23 -14.11
C ASP A 473 3.18 9.61 -14.32
N LEU A 474 4.04 9.64 -13.30
CA LEU A 474 5.45 9.24 -13.38
C LEU A 474 5.70 7.85 -12.79
N GLU A 475 5.11 7.56 -11.64
CA GLU A 475 5.28 6.34 -10.86
C GLU A 475 3.97 6.08 -10.09
N PRO A 476 2.97 5.41 -10.72
CA PRO A 476 1.65 5.17 -10.10
C PRO A 476 1.74 4.47 -8.74
N GLU A 477 2.71 3.57 -8.60
CA GLU A 477 2.99 2.82 -7.35
C GLU A 477 3.48 3.73 -6.21
N ALA A 478 3.91 4.96 -6.53
CA ALA A 478 4.37 5.94 -5.56
C ALA A 478 3.23 6.73 -4.91
N GLU A 479 2.02 6.72 -5.48
CA GLU A 479 0.87 7.52 -5.01
C GLU A 479 0.60 7.32 -3.50
N GLN A 480 0.69 6.08 -3.02
CA GLN A 480 0.51 5.72 -1.60
C GLN A 480 1.44 6.48 -0.64
N TYR A 481 2.61 6.95 -1.08
CA TYR A 481 3.54 7.72 -0.24
C TYR A 481 3.16 9.21 -0.14
N PHE A 482 2.19 9.67 -0.91
CA PHE A 482 1.75 11.07 -0.96
C PHE A 482 0.31 11.26 -0.51
N LEU A 483 -0.53 10.24 -0.58
CA LEU A 483 -1.89 10.28 -0.04
C LEU A 483 -1.93 10.04 1.47
N ASN A 484 -1.24 10.87 2.24
CA ASN A 484 -1.24 10.81 3.70
C ASN A 484 -1.11 12.20 4.35
N GLU A 485 -1.37 12.27 5.65
CA GLU A 485 -1.36 13.53 6.40
C GLU A 485 0.01 14.21 6.39
N GLY A 486 1.09 13.43 6.46
CA GLY A 486 2.45 13.97 6.48
C GLY A 486 2.78 14.75 5.20
N PHE A 487 2.35 14.25 4.04
CA PHE A 487 2.56 14.95 2.78
C PHE A 487 1.74 16.24 2.72
N LEU A 488 0.50 16.19 3.19
CA LEU A 488 -0.38 17.34 3.26
C LEU A 488 0.21 18.43 4.16
N GLN A 489 0.71 18.06 5.35
CA GLN A 489 1.42 18.99 6.24
C GLN A 489 2.67 19.59 5.58
N PHE A 490 3.44 18.80 4.82
CA PHE A 490 4.56 19.30 4.03
C PHE A 490 4.11 20.35 3.01
N CYS A 491 3.03 20.08 2.25
CA CYS A 491 2.44 21.03 1.31
C CYS A 491 1.97 22.33 1.98
N PHE A 492 1.34 22.24 3.16
CA PHE A 492 0.96 23.42 3.94
C PHE A 492 2.17 24.25 4.39
N LYS A 493 3.24 23.58 4.82
CA LYS A 493 4.45 24.25 5.26
C LYS A 493 5.15 25.01 4.13
N ILE A 494 5.38 24.37 2.99
CA ILE A 494 6.01 25.04 1.83
C ILE A 494 5.15 26.22 1.37
N THR A 495 3.83 26.07 1.41
CA THR A 495 2.90 27.12 1.03
C THR A 495 2.95 28.31 1.97
N ARG A 496 3.05 28.06 3.29
CA ARG A 496 3.22 29.12 4.29
C ARG A 496 4.53 29.89 4.08
N GLU A 497 5.63 29.20 3.77
CA GLU A 497 6.93 29.83 3.49
C GLU A 497 6.88 30.69 2.22
N ILE A 498 6.31 30.15 1.13
CA ILE A 498 6.09 30.88 -0.12
C ILE A 498 5.22 32.11 0.12
N THR A 499 4.09 31.95 0.82
CA THR A 499 3.15 33.05 1.11
C THR A 499 3.84 34.15 1.92
N ASN A 500 4.53 33.79 3.01
CA ASN A 500 5.28 34.78 3.80
C ASN A 500 6.32 35.52 2.95
N LYS A 501 7.03 34.83 2.05
CA LYS A 501 8.00 35.45 1.15
C LYS A 501 7.36 36.43 0.16
N ILE A 502 6.17 36.10 -0.37
CA ILE A 502 5.38 36.98 -1.23
C ILE A 502 5.05 38.28 -0.48
N LEU A 503 4.64 38.16 0.79
CA LEU A 503 4.29 39.29 1.65
C LEU A 503 5.50 40.16 2.02
N GLU A 504 6.65 39.55 2.35
CA GLU A 504 7.87 40.27 2.73
C GLU A 504 8.45 41.11 1.57
N LYS A 505 8.42 40.60 0.33
CA LYS A 505 9.10 41.25 -0.80
C LYS A 505 8.28 42.33 -1.52
N ASN A 506 7.06 42.65 -1.08
CA ASN A 506 6.17 43.59 -1.79
C ASN A 506 6.18 43.31 -3.29
N LEU A 507 6.00 42.04 -3.69
CA LEU A 507 5.92 41.68 -5.11
C LEU A 507 4.77 42.47 -5.71
N LYS A 508 5.07 43.56 -6.42
CA LYS A 508 4.08 44.45 -7.02
C LYS A 508 3.46 43.71 -8.21
N PHE A 509 2.47 42.86 -7.95
CA PHE A 509 1.67 42.17 -8.98
C PHE A 509 1.08 43.15 -10.01
N ASN A 510 0.90 44.42 -9.63
CA ASN A 510 0.48 45.50 -10.54
C ASN A 510 1.51 45.92 -11.61
N LYS A 511 2.83 45.67 -11.43
CA LYS A 511 3.83 45.89 -12.50
C LYS A 511 3.92 44.73 -13.49
N VAL A 512 3.54 43.53 -13.08
CA VAL A 512 3.53 42.31 -13.91
C VAL A 512 2.56 42.49 -15.10
N LYS A 513 1.45 43.20 -14.89
CA LYS A 513 0.45 43.48 -15.94
C LYS A 513 0.96 44.32 -17.13
N LYS A 514 2.11 45.00 -17.04
CA LYS A 514 2.53 45.98 -18.06
C LYS A 514 3.84 45.67 -18.79
N THR A 515 4.69 44.73 -18.36
CA THR A 515 5.94 44.46 -19.10
C THR A 515 6.71 43.16 -18.76
N ILE A 516 6.37 42.41 -17.71
CA ILE A 516 7.17 41.26 -17.23
C ILE A 516 6.22 40.13 -16.82
N SER A 517 6.30 38.94 -17.45
CA SER A 517 5.54 37.74 -17.04
C SER A 517 5.81 37.41 -15.57
N LEU A 518 4.80 36.96 -14.82
CA LEU A 518 4.95 36.41 -13.45
C LEU A 518 6.06 35.34 -13.38
N ASP A 519 6.28 34.64 -14.49
CA ASP A 519 7.32 33.63 -14.64
C ASP A 519 8.75 34.16 -14.50
N LEU A 520 8.96 35.45 -14.80
CA LEU A 520 10.27 36.10 -14.64
C LEU A 520 10.55 36.49 -13.18
N VAL A 521 9.51 36.55 -12.35
CA VAL A 521 9.58 36.93 -10.94
C VAL A 521 9.67 35.68 -10.05
N ILE A 522 8.78 34.70 -10.28
CA ILE A 522 8.74 33.43 -9.55
C ILE A 522 9.66 32.43 -10.27
N SER A 523 10.95 32.73 -10.26
CA SER A 523 11.97 31.83 -10.83
C SER A 523 12.26 30.66 -9.90
N LYS A 524 12.88 29.59 -10.44
CA LYS A 524 13.44 28.48 -9.66
C LYS A 524 14.23 28.97 -8.44
N ASN A 525 15.16 29.91 -8.65
CA ASN A 525 16.02 30.42 -7.57
C ASN A 525 15.22 31.16 -6.50
N TRP A 526 14.11 31.82 -6.87
CA TRP A 526 13.21 32.47 -5.93
C TRP A 526 12.46 31.44 -5.07
N ILE A 527 11.98 30.34 -5.68
CA ILE A 527 11.33 29.25 -4.95
C ILE A 527 12.34 28.57 -4.00
N GLU A 528 13.55 28.29 -4.47
CA GLU A 528 14.63 27.74 -3.63
C GLU A 528 14.98 28.65 -2.45
N ASP A 529 15.05 29.97 -2.66
CA ASP A 529 15.29 30.94 -1.56
C ASP A 529 14.11 30.99 -0.57
N SER A 530 12.89 30.71 -1.03
CA SER A 530 11.69 30.68 -0.20
C SER A 530 11.62 29.43 0.67
N LEU A 531 12.08 28.29 0.16
CA LEU A 531 11.91 26.98 0.79
C LEU A 531 13.09 26.53 1.65
N LYS A 532 14.05 27.40 2.00
CA LYS A 532 15.32 27.03 2.67
C LYS A 532 15.19 26.05 3.84
N ASN A 533 14.13 26.15 4.64
CA ASN A 533 13.90 25.22 5.75
C ASN A 533 13.21 23.94 5.30
N SER A 534 12.21 24.05 4.43
CA SER A 534 11.46 22.90 3.90
C SER A 534 12.29 22.00 2.98
N LEU A 535 13.35 22.51 2.36
CA LEU A 535 14.35 21.73 1.60
C LEU A 535 15.10 20.69 2.47
N LYS A 536 14.95 20.73 3.79
CA LYS A 536 15.56 19.75 4.73
C LYS A 536 14.59 18.62 5.10
N GLU A 537 13.34 18.67 4.66
CA GLU A 537 12.35 17.67 5.04
C GLU A 537 12.51 16.36 4.28
N PRO A 538 12.17 15.21 4.90
CA PRO A 538 12.25 13.92 4.22
C PRO A 538 11.38 13.85 2.96
N TYR A 539 10.23 14.52 2.91
CA TYR A 539 9.39 14.62 1.71
C TYR A 539 10.11 15.27 0.53
N PHE A 540 10.86 16.35 0.77
CA PHE A 540 11.65 16.97 -0.28
C PHE A 540 12.74 16.02 -0.81
N ASN A 541 13.37 15.23 0.07
CA ASN A 541 14.33 14.21 -0.33
C ASN A 541 13.68 13.08 -1.14
N LEU A 542 12.46 12.66 -0.78
CA LEU A 542 11.69 11.70 -1.57
C LEU A 542 11.40 12.27 -2.96
N ILE A 543 10.83 13.47 -3.06
CA ILE A 543 10.53 14.14 -4.33
C ILE A 543 11.78 14.22 -5.21
N LYS A 544 12.93 14.60 -4.63
CA LYS A 544 14.22 14.65 -5.33
C LYS A 544 14.69 13.28 -5.83
N THR A 545 14.25 12.21 -5.19
CA THR A 545 14.57 10.82 -5.54
C THR A 545 13.66 10.31 -6.67
N LEU A 546 12.36 10.64 -6.65
CA LEU A 546 11.39 10.18 -7.64
C LEU A 546 11.45 10.99 -8.95
N MET A 547 11.50 12.32 -8.86
CA MET A 547 11.35 13.22 -10.00
C MET A 547 12.49 14.23 -10.12
N GLN A 548 12.59 14.85 -11.30
CA GLN A 548 13.59 15.90 -11.48
C GLN A 548 13.13 17.17 -10.78
N LEU A 549 14.02 17.81 -10.01
CA LEU A 549 13.68 19.02 -9.24
C LEU A 549 13.07 20.15 -10.07
N ARG A 550 13.38 20.23 -11.38
CA ARG A 550 12.75 21.23 -12.26
C ARG A 550 11.23 21.04 -12.37
N GLU A 551 10.75 19.79 -12.29
CA GLU A 551 9.32 19.45 -12.38
C GLU A 551 8.64 19.91 -11.10
N PHE A 552 9.22 19.59 -9.94
CA PHE A 552 8.77 20.12 -8.64
C PHE A 552 8.65 21.64 -8.62
N TYR A 553 9.70 22.38 -9.02
CA TYR A 553 9.64 23.85 -9.03
C TYR A 553 8.64 24.39 -10.03
N LYS A 554 8.49 23.74 -11.20
CA LYS A 554 7.51 24.13 -12.21
C LYS A 554 6.09 23.90 -11.71
N THR A 555 5.81 22.81 -11.02
CA THR A 555 4.50 22.52 -10.42
C THR A 555 4.13 23.56 -9.37
N ILE A 556 5.08 23.97 -8.51
CA ILE A 556 4.85 25.06 -7.56
C ILE A 556 4.59 26.37 -8.29
N GLN A 557 5.41 26.71 -9.29
CA GLN A 557 5.25 27.94 -10.07
C GLN A 557 3.88 28.01 -10.78
N MET A 558 3.46 26.90 -11.41
CA MET A 558 2.15 26.78 -12.05
C MET A 558 1.02 26.97 -11.04
N SER A 559 1.09 26.28 -9.89
CA SER A 559 0.06 26.39 -8.85
C SER A 559 -0.07 27.83 -8.31
N ILE A 560 1.03 28.56 -8.17
CA ILE A 560 1.00 29.97 -7.76
C ILE A 560 0.38 30.84 -8.86
N ASN A 561 0.73 30.62 -10.12
CA ASN A 561 0.22 31.38 -11.26
C ASN A 561 -1.29 31.18 -11.44
N ASP A 562 -1.75 29.93 -11.37
CA ASP A 562 -3.15 29.54 -11.52
C ASP A 562 -3.98 30.22 -10.42
N LEU A 563 -3.58 30.06 -9.15
CA LEU A 563 -4.27 30.70 -8.03
C LEU A 563 -4.21 32.23 -8.07
N ALA A 564 -3.07 32.81 -8.47
CA ALA A 564 -2.96 34.24 -8.63
C ALA A 564 -3.95 34.74 -9.70
N SER A 565 -4.12 34.01 -10.79
CA SER A 565 -5.08 34.31 -11.87
C SER A 565 -6.53 34.25 -11.39
N ASP A 566 -6.90 33.26 -10.58
CA ASP A 566 -8.23 33.13 -10.00
C ASP A 566 -8.52 34.24 -8.97
N CYS A 567 -7.52 34.60 -8.17
CA CYS A 567 -7.59 35.74 -7.26
C CYS A 567 -7.84 37.07 -7.99
N PHE A 568 -7.49 37.21 -9.28
CA PHE A 568 -7.85 38.38 -10.10
C PHE A 568 -9.33 38.51 -10.40
N ASN A 569 -10.05 37.41 -10.40
CA ASN A 569 -11.49 37.40 -10.69
C ASN A 569 -12.33 37.26 -9.42
N CYS A 570 -11.70 37.00 -8.27
CA CYS A 570 -12.36 36.88 -6.97
C CYS A 570 -12.95 38.22 -6.48
N PRO A 571 -14.21 38.25 -5.98
CA PRO A 571 -14.82 39.43 -5.37
C PRO A 571 -14.03 39.98 -4.17
N ALA A 572 -13.38 39.11 -3.41
CA ALA A 572 -12.63 39.46 -2.20
C ALA A 572 -11.27 40.12 -2.51
N LYS A 573 -10.74 39.98 -3.74
CA LYS A 573 -9.50 40.61 -4.23
C LYS A 573 -8.31 40.53 -3.26
N CYS A 574 -8.15 39.39 -2.58
CA CYS A 574 -7.18 39.20 -1.49
C CYS A 574 -5.72 39.53 -1.87
N LEU A 575 -5.36 39.44 -3.16
CA LEU A 575 -4.03 39.75 -3.69
C LEU A 575 -3.96 41.05 -4.52
N ILE A 576 -5.06 41.78 -4.68
CA ILE A 576 -5.14 42.91 -5.61
C ILE A 576 -5.65 44.12 -4.87
N TYR A 577 -4.73 44.83 -4.22
CA TYR A 577 -4.60 46.28 -4.25
C TYR A 577 -3.28 46.61 -3.56
N ALA A 578 -2.42 47.38 -4.22
CA ALA A 578 -1.44 48.20 -3.52
C ALA A 578 -1.43 49.55 -4.21
N PRO A 579 -1.73 50.61 -3.43
CA PRO A 579 -0.78 51.71 -3.42
C PRO A 579 0.21 51.52 -2.27
N ASP A 580 -0.25 51.12 -1.08
CA ASP A 580 0.58 50.98 0.11
C ASP A 580 0.06 49.83 1.02
N ILE A 581 0.90 48.80 1.20
CA ILE A 581 0.70 47.61 2.08
C ILE A 581 -0.48 46.74 1.62
N PHE A 582 -0.43 45.41 1.78
CA PHE A 582 -1.63 44.56 1.67
C PHE A 582 -2.60 45.00 2.77
N PRO A 583 -3.59 45.89 2.53
CA PRO A 583 -4.40 46.37 3.62
C PRO A 583 -5.31 45.20 3.95
N ASN A 584 -5.23 44.74 5.19
CA ASN A 584 -6.20 43.83 5.76
C ASN A 584 -6.10 42.36 5.33
N ILE A 585 -4.90 41.80 5.14
CA ILE A 585 -4.74 40.34 4.93
C ILE A 585 -5.17 39.50 6.14
N GLU A 586 -5.18 40.13 7.32
CA GLU A 586 -5.68 39.58 8.58
C GLU A 586 -7.20 39.79 8.75
N GLU A 587 -7.90 40.44 7.80
CA GLU A 587 -9.36 40.47 7.81
C GLU A 587 -9.96 39.09 7.49
N PRO A 588 -11.19 38.83 7.97
CA PRO A 588 -11.92 37.62 7.61
C PRO A 588 -12.20 37.54 6.11
N CYS A 589 -12.15 36.31 5.56
CA CYS A 589 -12.62 36.03 4.20
C CYS A 589 -14.10 35.63 4.22
N ASN A 590 -14.90 36.14 3.29
CA ASN A 590 -16.33 35.84 3.20
C ASN A 590 -16.61 34.37 2.83
N ASP A 591 -15.68 33.71 2.13
CA ASP A 591 -15.84 32.32 1.69
C ASP A 591 -15.88 31.34 2.89
N TRP A 592 -15.27 31.70 4.03
CA TRP A 592 -15.35 30.91 5.26
C TRP A 592 -16.78 30.75 5.78
N GLU A 593 -17.68 31.71 5.55
CA GLU A 593 -19.08 31.58 5.99
C GLU A 593 -19.82 30.47 5.22
N GLU A 594 -19.52 30.30 3.93
CA GLU A 594 -20.08 29.22 3.12
C GLU A 594 -19.52 27.85 3.54
N PHE A 595 -18.21 27.76 3.81
CA PHE A 595 -17.59 26.53 4.33
C PHE A 595 -18.12 26.15 5.70
N ASN A 596 -18.25 27.10 6.64
CA ASN A 596 -18.82 26.84 7.96
C ASN A 596 -20.28 26.38 7.87
N LYS A 597 -21.05 26.88 6.89
CA LYS A 597 -22.41 26.40 6.62
C LYS A 597 -22.40 24.96 6.10
N LYS A 598 -21.50 24.63 5.18
CA LYS A 598 -21.30 23.25 4.68
C LYS A 598 -20.82 22.29 5.77
N LYS A 599 -19.92 22.72 6.67
CA LYS A 599 -19.50 21.93 7.86
C LYS A 599 -20.67 21.65 8.78
N TYR A 600 -21.50 22.66 9.09
CA TYR A 600 -22.70 22.46 9.89
C TYR A 600 -23.66 21.46 9.23
N GLU A 601 -23.84 21.52 7.91
CA GLU A 601 -24.66 20.56 7.15
C GLU A 601 -24.01 19.15 7.09
N LYS A 602 -22.69 19.02 6.92
CA LYS A 602 -21.94 17.74 6.85
C LYS A 602 -21.84 17.08 8.23
N GLU A 603 -21.59 17.84 9.30
CA GLU A 603 -21.63 17.39 10.70
C GLU A 603 -23.02 16.86 11.07
N ILE A 604 -24.11 17.52 10.63
CA ILE A 604 -25.49 17.01 10.81
C ILE A 604 -25.71 15.67 10.09
N THR A 605 -25.00 15.42 8.98
CA THR A 605 -25.17 14.24 8.13
C THR A 605 -24.30 13.07 8.59
N LEU A 606 -23.05 13.32 8.99
CA LEU A 606 -22.11 12.34 9.54
C LEU A 606 -22.52 11.90 10.95
N ASN A 607 -22.97 12.85 11.78
CA ASN A 607 -23.53 12.52 13.08
C ASN A 607 -24.88 11.79 12.97
N ARG A 608 -25.61 11.88 11.84
CA ARG A 608 -26.82 11.08 11.59
C ARG A 608 -26.53 9.60 11.40
N SER A 609 -25.47 9.22 10.66
CA SER A 609 -25.14 7.81 10.44
C SER A 609 -24.60 7.14 11.71
N LYS A 610 -23.81 7.86 12.51
CA LYS A 610 -23.33 7.42 13.83
C LYS A 610 -24.47 7.34 14.86
N PHE A 611 -25.36 8.35 14.86
CA PHE A 611 -26.59 8.35 15.68
C PHE A 611 -27.55 7.21 15.29
N GLU A 612 -27.67 6.86 14.02
CA GLU A 612 -28.49 5.71 13.60
C GLU A 612 -27.89 4.38 14.05
N LYS A 613 -26.56 4.19 13.92
CA LYS A 613 -25.90 2.92 14.28
C LYS A 613 -25.96 2.62 15.80
N ASP A 614 -25.79 3.65 16.64
CA ASP A 614 -25.72 3.50 18.09
C ASP A 614 -27.10 3.53 18.78
N PHE A 615 -28.08 4.25 18.23
CA PHE A 615 -29.37 4.47 18.88
C PHE A 615 -30.54 3.68 18.29
N ILE A 616 -30.48 3.21 17.04
CA ILE A 616 -31.53 2.32 16.51
C ILE A 616 -31.78 1.14 17.47
N PRO A 617 -30.76 0.47 18.06
CA PRO A 617 -31.00 -0.59 19.03
C PRO A 617 -31.72 -0.12 20.30
N ILE A 618 -31.36 1.06 20.83
CA ILE A 618 -31.98 1.65 22.03
C ILE A 618 -33.44 2.04 21.75
N PHE A 619 -33.72 2.66 20.60
CA PHE A 619 -35.08 3.03 20.21
C PHE A 619 -35.96 1.84 19.88
N SER A 620 -35.41 0.84 19.18
CA SER A 620 -36.11 -0.42 18.93
C SER A 620 -36.54 -1.08 20.24
N SER A 621 -35.63 -1.08 21.22
CA SER A 621 -35.86 -1.68 22.53
C SER A 621 -36.79 -0.82 23.40
N PHE A 622 -36.70 0.50 23.32
CA PHE A 622 -37.60 1.42 24.01
C PHE A 622 -39.02 1.38 23.43
N GLU A 623 -39.15 1.33 22.10
CA GLU A 623 -40.44 1.17 21.44
C GLU A 623 -41.10 -0.14 21.87
N LYS A 624 -40.35 -1.25 21.86
CA LYS A 624 -40.82 -2.53 22.37
C LYS A 624 -41.27 -2.43 23.84
N TYR A 625 -40.48 -1.79 24.70
CA TYR A 625 -40.84 -1.53 26.10
C TYR A 625 -42.15 -0.73 26.25
N LEU A 626 -42.39 0.24 25.37
CA LEU A 626 -43.64 1.02 25.39
C LEU A 626 -44.84 0.20 24.88
N ARG A 627 -44.63 -0.68 23.88
CA ARG A 627 -45.63 -1.62 23.35
C ARG A 627 -46.01 -2.66 24.40
N ASP A 628 -45.04 -3.19 25.14
CA ASP A 628 -45.25 -4.16 26.23
C ASP A 628 -46.09 -3.57 27.38
N LYS A 629 -46.10 -2.24 27.51
CA LYS A 629 -46.98 -1.50 28.46
C LYS A 629 -48.39 -1.22 27.93
N ALA A 630 -48.76 -1.79 26.78
CA ALA A 630 -50.06 -1.63 26.13
C ALA A 630 -50.49 -0.17 25.93
N LEU A 631 -49.53 0.71 25.60
CA LEU A 631 -49.80 2.11 25.27
C LEU A 631 -50.37 2.23 23.85
N SER A 632 -51.21 3.25 23.59
CA SER A 632 -51.69 3.51 22.22
C SER A 632 -50.55 3.97 21.30
N GLU A 633 -50.61 3.62 20.00
CA GLU A 633 -49.60 4.03 19.00
C GLU A 633 -49.28 5.53 19.05
N LYS A 634 -50.31 6.36 19.11
CA LYS A 634 -50.14 7.82 19.23
C LYS A 634 -49.33 8.23 20.45
N THR A 635 -49.50 7.53 21.58
CA THR A 635 -48.72 7.80 22.80
C THR A 635 -47.29 7.28 22.69
N ILE A 636 -47.08 6.17 21.98
CA ILE A 636 -45.76 5.60 21.71
C ILE A 636 -44.96 6.56 20.83
N GLU A 637 -45.53 7.00 19.71
CA GLU A 637 -44.94 7.98 18.79
C GLU A 637 -44.57 9.28 19.51
N GLU A 638 -45.47 9.81 20.35
CA GLU A 638 -45.20 11.02 21.15
C GLU A 638 -44.02 10.82 22.11
N LYS A 639 -43.92 9.67 22.78
CA LYS A 639 -42.82 9.38 23.71
C LYS A 639 -41.49 9.17 22.98
N ILE A 640 -41.50 8.49 21.84
CA ILE A 640 -40.32 8.29 20.99
C ILE A 640 -39.82 9.64 20.46
N SER A 641 -40.71 10.47 19.93
CA SER A 641 -40.37 11.79 19.41
C SER A 641 -39.69 12.67 20.46
N VAL A 642 -40.21 12.72 21.68
CA VAL A 642 -39.61 13.48 22.79
C VAL A 642 -38.23 12.94 23.17
N SER A 643 -38.07 11.62 23.16
CA SER A 643 -36.82 10.95 23.53
C SER A 643 -35.74 11.15 22.46
N LEU A 644 -36.13 11.12 21.19
CA LEU A 644 -35.27 11.48 20.05
C LEU A 644 -34.79 12.91 20.17
N GLU A 645 -35.68 13.85 20.46
CA GLU A 645 -35.31 15.26 20.57
C GLU A 645 -34.35 15.52 21.73
N PHE A 646 -34.54 14.82 22.85
CA PHE A 646 -33.62 14.86 23.99
C PHE A 646 -32.23 14.31 23.62
N LEU A 647 -32.16 13.15 22.97
CA LEU A 647 -30.88 12.60 22.55
C LEU A 647 -30.18 13.47 21.51
N LYS A 648 -30.91 14.00 20.52
CA LYS A 648 -30.34 14.97 19.56
C LYS A 648 -29.70 16.14 20.27
N PHE A 649 -30.36 16.69 21.29
CA PHE A 649 -29.80 17.78 22.07
C PHE A 649 -28.52 17.35 22.82
N VAL A 650 -28.54 16.21 23.51
CA VAL A 650 -27.37 15.72 24.25
C VAL A 650 -26.17 15.46 23.32
N PHE A 651 -26.40 14.82 22.18
CA PHE A 651 -25.32 14.39 21.30
C PHE A 651 -24.86 15.48 20.32
N PHE A 652 -25.78 16.27 19.76
CA PHE A 652 -25.43 17.24 18.71
C PHE A 652 -25.26 18.66 19.23
N ASN A 653 -25.98 19.05 20.28
CA ASN A 653 -25.85 20.39 20.84
C ASN A 653 -24.81 20.45 21.97
N LEU A 654 -24.56 19.34 22.68
CA LEU A 654 -23.62 19.28 23.80
C LEU A 654 -22.39 18.40 23.56
N ASP A 655 -22.32 17.70 22.43
CA ASP A 655 -21.18 16.84 22.05
C ASP A 655 -20.81 15.77 23.08
N ILE A 656 -21.80 15.26 23.82
CA ILE A 656 -21.59 14.18 24.80
C ILE A 656 -21.59 12.84 24.05
N GLN A 657 -20.55 12.01 24.22
CA GLN A 657 -20.44 10.69 23.61
C GLN A 657 -21.22 9.61 24.40
N LEU A 658 -21.59 8.49 23.76
CA LEU A 658 -22.47 7.48 24.38
C LEU A 658 -21.83 6.82 25.62
N ASN A 659 -20.51 6.66 25.59
CA ASN A 659 -19.73 6.08 26.69
C ASN A 659 -19.73 6.96 27.95
N ASP A 660 -19.91 8.28 27.79
CA ASP A 660 -19.93 9.25 28.88
C ASP A 660 -21.36 9.67 29.28
N PHE A 661 -22.37 9.13 28.60
CA PHE A 661 -23.77 9.53 28.75
C PHE A 661 -24.29 9.38 30.20
N ASN A 662 -23.88 8.32 30.91
CA ASN A 662 -24.24 8.08 32.30
C ASN A 662 -23.64 9.12 33.28
N LYS A 663 -22.47 9.66 32.95
CA LYS A 663 -21.72 10.61 33.77
C LYS A 663 -22.17 12.05 33.51
N ASP A 664 -22.36 12.40 32.24
CA ASP A 664 -22.52 13.79 31.82
C ASP A 664 -23.98 14.23 31.73
N VAL A 665 -24.94 13.30 31.63
CA VAL A 665 -26.37 13.60 31.75
C VAL A 665 -26.71 13.90 33.21
N ASN A 666 -26.89 15.19 33.52
CA ASN A 666 -27.12 15.73 34.86
C ASN A 666 -28.31 16.70 34.94
N ASP A 667 -28.61 17.17 36.15
CA ASP A 667 -29.74 18.08 36.40
C ASP A 667 -29.59 19.41 35.65
N ASP A 668 -28.39 19.98 35.62
CA ASP A 668 -28.11 21.23 34.93
C ASP A 668 -28.32 21.09 33.41
N MET A 669 -27.89 19.96 32.84
CA MET A 669 -28.09 19.64 31.44
C MET A 669 -29.57 19.45 31.11
N LEU A 670 -30.29 18.68 31.93
CA LEU A 670 -31.71 18.45 31.72
C LEU A 670 -32.51 19.76 31.83
N LYS A 671 -32.10 20.65 32.74
CA LYS A 671 -32.63 22.01 32.84
C LYS A 671 -32.31 22.84 31.59
N LEU A 672 -31.09 22.77 31.09
CA LEU A 672 -30.68 23.42 29.84
C LEU A 672 -31.52 22.94 28.65
N PHE A 673 -31.75 21.63 28.53
CA PHE A 673 -32.63 21.08 27.50
C PHE A 673 -34.05 21.64 27.62
N LEU A 674 -34.65 21.58 28.81
CA LEU A 674 -36.03 21.99 29.02
C LEU A 674 -36.23 23.50 28.84
N GLU A 675 -35.37 24.32 29.43
CA GLU A 675 -35.49 25.79 29.40
C GLU A 675 -34.98 26.39 28.09
N LYS A 676 -33.74 26.05 27.69
CA LYS A 676 -33.09 26.68 26.53
C LYS A 676 -33.45 26.03 25.20
N HIS A 677 -33.58 24.70 25.16
CA HIS A 677 -33.88 24.03 23.89
C HIS A 677 -35.37 23.94 23.62
N VAL A 678 -36.18 23.55 24.61
CA VAL A 678 -37.61 23.31 24.38
C VAL A 678 -38.44 24.59 24.51
N ILE A 679 -38.25 25.38 25.57
CA ILE A 679 -39.04 26.59 25.83
C ILE A 679 -38.56 27.77 24.98
N ASP A 680 -37.29 28.16 25.09
CA ASP A 680 -36.78 29.36 24.42
C ASP A 680 -36.87 29.27 22.88
N ASN A 681 -36.66 28.07 22.29
CA ASN A 681 -36.85 27.84 20.85
C ASN A 681 -38.31 27.59 20.44
N LYS A 682 -39.27 27.71 21.36
CA LYS A 682 -40.73 27.56 21.11
C LYS A 682 -41.13 26.23 20.47
N LEU A 683 -40.43 25.13 20.79
CA LEU A 683 -40.78 23.78 20.34
C LEU A 683 -42.12 23.33 20.93
N VAL A 684 -42.51 23.89 22.06
CA VAL A 684 -43.79 23.67 22.74
C VAL A 684 -44.44 25.00 23.06
N GLN A 685 -45.72 25.15 22.71
CA GLN A 685 -46.47 26.41 22.90
C GLN A 685 -47.74 26.25 23.73
N SER A 686 -48.04 25.03 24.21
CA SER A 686 -49.22 24.78 25.05
C SER A 686 -48.86 23.97 26.29
N LYS A 687 -49.55 24.24 27.41
CA LYS A 687 -49.42 23.46 28.65
C LYS A 687 -49.66 21.96 28.43
N THR A 688 -50.55 21.62 27.50
CA THR A 688 -50.84 20.22 27.15
C THR A 688 -49.65 19.54 26.48
N ALA A 689 -49.01 20.21 25.51
CA ALA A 689 -47.82 19.69 24.85
C ALA A 689 -46.61 19.65 25.81
N TRP A 690 -46.50 20.63 26.73
CA TRP A 690 -45.49 20.61 27.79
C TRP A 690 -45.62 19.38 28.69
N GLY A 691 -46.84 19.08 29.14
CA GLY A 691 -47.11 17.88 29.92
C GLY A 691 -46.83 16.58 29.16
N ARG A 692 -46.84 16.59 27.82
CA ARG A 692 -46.41 15.43 27.00
C ARG A 692 -44.89 15.29 27.01
N VAL A 693 -44.14 16.38 26.82
CA VAL A 693 -42.67 16.38 26.92
C VAL A 693 -42.21 15.87 28.28
N GLN A 694 -42.74 16.42 29.37
CA GLN A 694 -42.39 15.98 30.73
C GLN A 694 -42.67 14.50 30.95
N ARG A 695 -43.83 13.98 30.48
CA ARG A 695 -44.17 12.55 30.62
C ARG A 695 -43.32 11.65 29.71
N GLY A 696 -42.96 12.11 28.51
CA GLY A 696 -42.09 11.42 27.57
C GLY A 696 -40.71 11.20 28.17
N LEU A 697 -40.04 12.28 28.55
CA LEU A 697 -38.72 12.27 29.20
C LEU A 697 -38.71 11.39 30.46
N ASN A 698 -39.70 11.56 31.35
CA ASN A 698 -39.80 10.75 32.55
C ASN A 698 -39.86 9.25 32.24
N THR A 699 -40.55 8.87 31.17
CA THR A 699 -40.66 7.46 30.76
C THR A 699 -39.34 6.95 30.20
N PHE A 700 -38.68 7.75 29.37
CA PHE A 700 -37.42 7.40 28.73
C PHE A 700 -36.27 7.29 29.74
N LEU A 701 -36.12 8.27 30.65
CA LEU A 701 -35.11 8.21 31.71
C LEU A 701 -35.33 7.01 32.65
N SER A 702 -36.59 6.65 32.91
CA SER A 702 -36.90 5.45 33.68
C SER A 702 -36.50 4.18 32.94
N TYR A 703 -36.71 4.13 31.62
CA TYR A 703 -36.28 3.02 30.78
C TYR A 703 -34.74 2.88 30.78
N LEU A 704 -34.02 3.98 30.52
CA LEU A 704 -32.56 4.01 30.53
C LEU A 704 -31.96 3.56 31.87
N SER A 705 -32.57 3.95 32.98
CA SER A 705 -32.11 3.56 34.32
C SER A 705 -32.46 2.10 34.65
N ASN A 706 -33.70 1.68 34.42
CA ASN A 706 -34.18 0.38 34.90
C ASN A 706 -33.82 -0.79 33.97
N GLU A 707 -33.83 -0.58 32.66
CA GLU A 707 -33.61 -1.64 31.67
C GLU A 707 -32.15 -1.66 31.17
N LEU A 708 -31.48 -0.50 31.16
CA LEU A 708 -30.14 -0.35 30.59
C LEU A 708 -29.07 0.12 31.59
N ASN A 709 -29.42 0.32 32.88
CA ASN A 709 -28.51 0.69 33.97
C ASN A 709 -27.69 1.98 33.74
N TYR A 710 -28.18 2.93 32.95
CA TYR A 710 -27.46 4.19 32.71
C TYR A 710 -27.39 5.12 33.93
N PHE A 711 -28.35 5.04 34.86
CA PHE A 711 -28.41 5.93 36.01
C PHE A 711 -28.65 5.17 37.30
N SER A 712 -28.01 5.61 38.40
CA SER A 712 -28.36 5.15 39.76
C SER A 712 -29.76 5.62 40.16
N GLY A 713 -30.37 4.94 41.13
CA GLY A 713 -31.71 5.29 41.62
C GLY A 713 -31.82 6.74 42.15
N ASP A 714 -30.79 7.20 42.85
CA ASP A 714 -30.72 8.58 43.36
C ASP A 714 -30.58 9.60 42.22
N ARG A 715 -29.78 9.28 41.20
CA ARG A 715 -29.62 10.13 40.01
C ARG A 715 -30.92 10.23 39.22
N LEU A 716 -31.61 9.11 38.99
CA LEU A 716 -32.92 9.11 38.33
C LEU A 716 -33.93 9.97 39.10
N LYS A 717 -33.93 9.91 40.43
CA LYS A 717 -34.82 10.70 41.27
C LYS A 717 -34.56 12.20 41.10
N SER A 718 -33.30 12.61 41.13
CA SER A 718 -32.88 14.01 40.90
C SER A 718 -33.35 14.52 39.54
N LEU A 719 -33.08 13.76 38.46
CA LEU A 719 -33.48 14.13 37.10
C LEU A 719 -35.00 14.29 36.96
N LYS A 720 -35.79 13.43 37.62
CA LYS A 720 -37.25 13.53 37.64
C LYS A 720 -37.76 14.75 38.42
N GLU A 721 -37.07 15.16 39.48
CA GLU A 721 -37.38 16.38 40.22
C GLU A 721 -37.09 17.61 39.35
N THR A 722 -35.97 17.63 38.64
CA THR A 722 -35.62 18.68 37.67
C THR A 722 -36.70 18.85 36.60
N ILE A 723 -37.21 17.76 36.00
CA ILE A 723 -38.32 17.83 35.02
C ILE A 723 -39.58 18.49 35.61
N LYS A 724 -39.87 18.26 36.89
CA LYS A 724 -41.04 18.83 37.57
C LYS A 724 -40.87 20.30 37.93
N MET A 725 -39.64 20.73 38.24
CA MET A 725 -39.34 22.11 38.64
C MET A 725 -39.44 23.08 37.46
N VAL A 726 -39.10 22.64 36.24
CA VAL A 726 -39.21 23.48 35.05
C VAL A 726 -40.67 23.60 34.60
N GLN A 727 -41.17 24.83 34.51
CA GLN A 727 -42.53 25.16 34.08
C GLN A 727 -42.52 25.97 32.78
N LEU A 728 -43.50 25.71 31.91
CA LEU A 728 -43.72 26.41 30.63
C LEU A 728 -44.09 27.88 30.81
#